data_AF-A0A1A2UHW3-F1
#
_entry.id   AF-A0A1A2UHW3-F1
#
_cell.length_a   1.000
_cell.length_b   1.000
_cell.length_c   1.000
_cell.angle_alpha   90.00
_cell.angle_beta   90.00
_cell.angle_gamma   90.00
#
_symmetry.space_group_name_H-M   'P 1'
#
loop_
_entity.id
_entity.type
_entity.pdbx_description
1 polymer ?
#
loop_
_entity_poly.entity_id
_entity_poly.type
_entity_poly.pdbx_seq_one_letter_code
_entity_poly.pdbx_strand_id
1 'polypeptide(L)'
;MFVTGDSIVYSASDLAAAARCEFALLRDFDAKLGWGPAAAVEDDLLARTAVLGNEHERRELDRLRTQFGDDIAVIGRPAYTPAGLAAAAEATRRAVAGGAPAVYQAAMFDGRFLGFADFLVRDGEQYRVIDTKLARSANVTALLQLAAYADALAASGVPVAPEAELHLGDGTAARFRVRDLVPVYRSQRARLQRLLDEHHAGGAAVRWDDEGVGACMRCPLCTEQLRTTDDLLLVAGMRVGQRDKLIDAGITTVSELARHTGPVPDLASGALGKLTAQARLQVRQRERGTPLFEVVDPQPLALLPEPDPADLFFDFEGDPLWTVDGREWGLEYLFGVLEAGPAGTFRPLWAHSRMDERKALTDFLAMVAKRRKRRPNMHIYHYAPYEKTALLRLAGRYGVGEDEVDELLRSGTLVDLYPLVRKSIRVGAESFSLKALEPLYMGAQLRAGDVTTATGSITSYARYCELQADGRRDEAASVLKEIEDYNHYDCRSTQELRNWLMLRAYESGVVPVGAQPVRDGNTVEDRDQLAVSLSTFTGDAAVDQRTPEQTAVAMLAAARGYHRREDKPFWWAHFDRLNFPVEEWADNTDVFFAEHASVSVDWNTPPRARKPQRRVKLRGELARGELVADVFALYDPPAPPGMSDDPDRRAAGRATVVAADDPALPTEVTIVERAGNDGKPFHQLPIALTPGPPIPTTALRESIEATAAALAAGLPRLPRTAVVDILLRRAPRTRSGSALPRGADTAADITAAVLDLDSSYLAVHGPPGTGKTHTAARVIQRLATDHGWRVGVVAQSHATVENLLDCVIDAGLEPARVAKKRNDHSAPRWQEIDAGAYAAFIADTAGCVVGGTAWDFANVNRVPRDSLDLLVIDEAGQFCLANTIAVAPAAANLLLLGDPQQLPQVSQGTHPDPVDTSALDWLVDGQRTLPDERGYFLDFSYRMHPQVCAAVSALSYEGRLHSHECTAARRLAGYRPGVRTLTVGHHGNSTESQEEAEAIAAEVDRLLGTPWTDEHGTRPLTASDVLVLAPYNAQVALLRRRLTAAGLGGIRVGTVDKFQGGQAPVVFISMTASSADVVPRGMSFLLNRNRLNVAISRAQYAVVIVRSGSLTEYLPGTPAGLTDLGAFLALTQPT
;
A
#
# COMPACT_ATOMS: atom_id res chain seq x y z
N MET A 1 29.28 6.38 -18.82
CA MET A 1 29.97 5.24 -19.44
C MET A 1 31.03 5.65 -20.46
N PHE A 2 32.20 5.02 -20.46
CA PHE A 2 33.23 5.10 -21.52
C PHE A 2 34.13 3.84 -21.51
N VAL A 3 34.82 3.56 -22.62
CA VAL A 3 35.71 2.39 -22.76
C VAL A 3 37.17 2.82 -22.58
N THR A 4 37.93 2.05 -21.81
CA THR A 4 39.39 2.23 -21.64
C THR A 4 40.12 0.90 -21.77
N GLY A 5 40.85 0.71 -22.88
CA GLY A 5 41.43 -0.59 -23.21
C GLY A 5 40.33 -1.65 -23.34
N ASP A 6 40.48 -2.76 -22.61
CA ASP A 6 39.50 -3.87 -22.58
C ASP A 6 38.44 -3.71 -21.46
N SER A 7 38.40 -2.57 -20.77
CA SER A 7 37.49 -2.35 -19.63
C SER A 7 36.47 -1.25 -19.89
N ILE A 8 35.22 -1.55 -19.56
CA ILE A 8 34.11 -0.60 -19.62
C ILE A 8 33.94 0.05 -18.25
N VAL A 9 34.04 1.38 -18.23
CA VAL A 9 33.83 2.19 -17.03
C VAL A 9 32.40 2.73 -17.04
N TYR A 10 31.66 2.49 -15.96
CA TYR A 10 30.26 2.90 -15.78
C TYR A 10 30.04 3.64 -14.45
N SER A 11 28.94 4.38 -14.33
CA SER A 11 28.55 5.11 -13.12
C SER A 11 27.25 4.58 -12.51
N ALA A 12 26.86 5.14 -11.36
CA ALA A 12 25.56 4.88 -10.76
C ALA A 12 24.38 5.27 -11.68
N SER A 13 24.54 6.33 -12.48
CA SER A 13 23.54 6.76 -13.46
C SER A 13 23.35 5.75 -14.59
N ASP A 14 24.43 5.08 -15.02
CA ASP A 14 24.36 4.02 -16.04
C ASP A 14 23.58 2.80 -15.49
N LEU A 15 23.77 2.45 -14.22
CA LEU A 15 23.02 1.39 -13.54
C LEU A 15 21.53 1.75 -13.38
N ALA A 16 21.24 3.00 -13.04
CA ALA A 16 19.87 3.51 -13.01
C ALA A 16 19.20 3.50 -14.40
N ALA A 17 19.95 3.78 -15.47
CA ALA A 17 19.46 3.72 -16.83
C ALA A 17 19.18 2.28 -17.29
N ALA A 18 20.10 1.35 -17.01
CA ALA A 18 19.94 -0.08 -17.28
C ALA A 18 18.66 -0.64 -16.67
N ALA A 19 18.43 -0.29 -15.40
CA ALA A 19 17.29 -0.79 -14.66
C ALA A 19 15.95 -0.16 -15.09
N ARG A 20 15.99 0.97 -15.82
CA ARG A 20 14.80 1.53 -16.50
C ARG A 20 14.56 0.84 -17.84
N CYS A 21 15.59 0.70 -18.68
CA CYS A 21 15.50 0.10 -20.01
C CYS A 21 16.91 -0.25 -20.51
N GLU A 22 17.22 -1.53 -20.65
CA GLU A 22 18.51 -2.00 -21.13
C GLU A 22 18.70 -1.67 -22.61
N PHE A 23 17.64 -1.81 -23.41
CA PHE A 23 17.66 -1.40 -24.82
C PHE A 23 18.05 0.08 -24.98
N ALA A 24 17.46 0.98 -24.17
CA ALA A 24 17.79 2.40 -24.24
C ALA A 24 19.23 2.69 -23.77
N LEU A 25 19.71 2.00 -22.74
CA LEU A 25 21.10 2.10 -22.29
C LEU A 25 22.07 1.67 -23.40
N LEU A 26 21.83 0.51 -24.03
CA LEU A 26 22.70 0.00 -25.08
C LEU A 26 22.66 0.88 -26.32
N ARG A 27 21.51 1.49 -26.68
CA ARG A 27 21.44 2.50 -27.75
C ARG A 27 22.29 3.74 -27.46
N ASP A 28 22.29 4.22 -26.22
CA ASP A 28 23.17 5.33 -25.80
C ASP A 28 24.65 4.90 -25.79
N PHE A 29 24.94 3.65 -25.42
CA PHE A 29 26.29 3.10 -25.46
C PHE A 29 26.78 2.93 -26.90
N ASP A 30 25.96 2.42 -27.81
CA ASP A 30 26.23 2.30 -29.24
C ASP A 30 26.59 3.64 -29.87
N ALA A 31 25.86 4.70 -29.50
CA ALA A 31 26.17 6.05 -29.96
C ALA A 31 27.58 6.50 -29.52
N LYS A 32 27.99 6.17 -28.28
CA LYS A 32 29.33 6.45 -27.76
C LYS A 32 30.42 5.60 -28.43
N LEU A 33 30.09 4.39 -28.87
CA LEU A 33 30.97 3.51 -29.64
C LEU A 33 31.02 3.83 -31.13
N GLY A 34 30.14 4.72 -31.62
CA GLY A 34 29.98 5.04 -33.04
C GLY A 34 29.25 3.97 -33.85
N TRP A 35 28.52 3.06 -33.19
CA TRP A 35 27.74 1.98 -33.82
C TRP A 35 26.33 2.42 -34.21
N GLY A 36 25.85 3.56 -33.72
CA GLY A 36 24.51 4.09 -34.02
C GLY A 36 24.40 5.61 -33.88
N PRO A 37 23.26 6.19 -34.30
CA PRO A 37 23.01 7.62 -34.16
C PRO A 37 22.85 8.01 -32.68
N ALA A 38 23.26 9.22 -32.33
CA ALA A 38 23.01 9.77 -31.00
C ALA A 38 21.49 9.86 -30.73
N ALA A 39 21.07 9.43 -29.55
CA ALA A 39 19.68 9.57 -29.14
C ALA A 39 19.34 11.06 -28.97
N ALA A 40 18.38 11.56 -29.74
CA ALA A 40 17.87 12.91 -29.59
C ALA A 40 16.80 12.91 -28.49
N VAL A 41 17.15 13.39 -27.30
CA VAL A 41 16.15 13.74 -26.27
C VAL A 41 16.64 15.01 -25.58
N GLU A 42 16.24 16.17 -26.11
CA GLU A 42 16.15 17.38 -25.30
C GLU A 42 14.86 17.26 -24.49
N ASP A 43 15.01 17.11 -23.17
CA ASP A 43 13.91 17.13 -22.22
C ASP A 43 14.12 18.35 -21.31
N ASP A 44 13.42 19.44 -21.62
CA ASP A 44 13.53 20.72 -20.90
C ASP A 44 13.19 20.55 -19.40
N LEU A 45 12.31 19.61 -19.05
CA LEU A 45 11.98 19.30 -17.67
C LEU A 45 13.16 18.61 -16.96
N LEU A 46 13.86 17.71 -17.65
CA LEU A 46 15.07 17.07 -17.14
C LEU A 46 16.20 18.10 -16.93
N ALA A 47 16.37 19.03 -17.87
CA ALA A 47 17.35 20.11 -17.76
C ALA A 47 17.06 21.02 -16.56
N ARG A 48 15.80 21.44 -16.38
CA ARG A 48 15.34 22.22 -15.20
C ARG A 48 15.59 21.47 -13.89
N THR A 49 15.27 20.18 -13.86
CA THR A 49 15.49 19.32 -12.68
C THR A 49 16.97 19.28 -12.29
N ALA A 50 17.89 19.26 -13.26
CA ALA A 50 19.32 19.25 -13.01
C ALA A 50 19.83 20.57 -12.41
N VAL A 51 19.35 21.73 -12.90
CA VAL A 51 19.72 23.05 -12.37
C VAL A 51 19.29 23.19 -10.91
N LEU A 52 18.01 22.94 -10.64
CA LEU A 52 17.46 23.01 -9.28
C LEU A 52 18.13 22.00 -8.33
N GLY A 53 18.49 20.82 -8.83
CA GLY A 53 19.26 19.83 -8.07
C GLY A 53 20.63 20.35 -7.62
N ASN A 54 21.38 21.03 -8.50
CA ASN A 54 22.68 21.61 -8.17
C ASN A 54 22.57 22.75 -7.14
N GLU A 55 21.48 23.52 -7.18
CA GLU A 55 21.22 24.57 -6.18
C GLU A 55 20.91 23.96 -4.80
N HIS A 56 20.14 22.87 -4.77
CA HIS A 56 19.86 22.12 -3.55
C HIS A 56 21.14 21.55 -2.91
N GLU A 57 22.01 20.92 -3.71
CA GLU A 57 23.31 20.44 -3.26
C GLU A 57 24.18 21.57 -2.66
N ARG A 58 24.17 22.75 -3.30
CA ARG A 58 24.93 23.91 -2.83
C ARG A 58 24.43 24.45 -1.49
N ARG A 59 23.10 24.50 -1.28
CA ARG A 59 22.51 24.91 0.00
C ARG A 59 22.97 23.99 1.14
N GLU A 60 23.06 22.69 0.89
CA GLU A 60 23.54 21.72 1.88
C GLU A 60 25.05 21.88 2.15
N LEU A 61 25.85 22.16 1.13
CA LEU A 61 27.26 22.49 1.31
C LEU A 61 27.44 23.75 2.18
N ASP A 62 26.66 24.81 1.95
CA ASP A 62 26.74 26.03 2.74
C ASP A 62 26.27 25.82 4.19
N ARG A 63 25.30 24.93 4.42
CA ARG A 63 24.90 24.46 5.76
C ARG A 63 26.07 23.78 6.48
N LEU A 64 26.75 22.84 5.81
CA LEU A 64 27.90 22.14 6.36
C LEU A 64 29.07 23.09 6.64
N ARG A 65 29.34 24.05 5.74
CA ARG A 65 30.36 25.10 5.97
C ARG A 65 30.07 25.95 7.19
N THR A 66 28.80 26.26 7.44
CA THR A 66 28.38 26.97 8.65
C THR A 66 28.62 26.14 9.91
N GLN A 67 28.46 24.81 9.81
CA GLN A 67 28.64 23.88 10.93
C GLN A 67 30.11 23.55 11.23
N PHE A 68 30.94 23.35 10.21
CA PHE A 68 32.30 22.82 10.33
C PHE A 68 33.41 23.80 9.88
N GLY A 69 33.07 24.96 9.32
CA GLY A 69 34.06 25.92 8.82
C GLY A 69 34.86 25.42 7.62
N ASP A 70 36.13 25.80 7.56
CA ASP A 70 37.07 25.44 6.47
C ASP A 70 37.62 24.00 6.58
N ASP A 71 37.21 23.22 7.58
CA ASP A 71 37.67 21.85 7.80
C ASP A 71 37.04 20.82 6.83
N ILE A 72 36.19 21.26 5.90
CA ILE A 72 35.57 20.42 4.87
C ILE A 72 36.57 20.14 3.75
N ALA A 73 36.86 18.85 3.50
CA ALA A 73 37.70 18.45 2.38
C ALA A 73 36.90 18.48 1.07
N VAL A 74 37.36 19.23 0.06
CA VAL A 74 36.74 19.31 -1.26
C VAL A 74 37.61 18.57 -2.28
N ILE A 75 37.07 17.51 -2.90
CA ILE A 75 37.82 16.70 -3.89
C ILE A 75 37.72 17.29 -5.30
N GLY A 76 36.53 17.80 -5.67
CA GLY A 76 36.26 18.37 -7.00
C GLY A 76 36.05 17.31 -8.10
N ARG A 77 35.81 17.76 -9.33
CA ARG A 77 35.59 16.89 -10.50
C ARG A 77 36.92 16.61 -11.22
N PRO A 78 37.43 15.37 -11.22
CA PRO A 78 38.68 15.04 -11.89
C PRO A 78 38.52 14.97 -13.41
N ALA A 79 39.65 14.89 -14.13
CA ALA A 79 39.63 14.45 -15.52
C ALA A 79 39.07 13.01 -15.60
N TYR A 80 38.13 12.77 -16.52
CA TYR A 80 37.46 11.48 -16.73
C TYR A 80 38.40 10.48 -17.44
N THR A 81 39.47 10.12 -16.74
CA THR A 81 40.48 9.13 -17.13
C THR A 81 40.71 8.19 -15.95
N PRO A 82 41.12 6.93 -16.16
CA PRO A 82 41.39 6.00 -15.06
C PRO A 82 42.37 6.55 -14.01
N ALA A 83 43.43 7.23 -14.46
CA ALA A 83 44.41 7.87 -13.56
C ALA A 83 43.81 9.03 -12.76
N GLY A 84 43.01 9.89 -13.40
CA GLY A 84 42.34 11.01 -12.74
C GLY A 84 41.31 10.54 -11.70
N LEU A 85 40.51 9.53 -12.04
CA LEU A 85 39.51 8.93 -11.14
C LEU A 85 40.18 8.21 -9.96
N ALA A 86 41.25 7.46 -10.18
CA ALA A 86 42.01 6.81 -9.12
C ALA A 86 42.66 7.84 -8.17
N ALA A 87 43.19 8.94 -8.70
CA ALA A 87 43.77 10.02 -7.90
C ALA A 87 42.72 10.72 -7.02
N ALA A 88 41.52 10.95 -7.55
CA ALA A 88 40.40 11.53 -6.79
C ALA A 88 39.92 10.59 -5.67
N ALA A 89 39.76 9.29 -5.96
CA ALA A 89 39.38 8.30 -4.96
C ALA A 89 40.42 8.17 -3.83
N GLU A 90 41.70 8.26 -4.16
CA GLU A 90 42.78 8.31 -3.17
C GLU A 90 42.74 9.60 -2.34
N ALA A 91 42.40 10.74 -2.94
CA ALA A 91 42.23 11.99 -2.20
C ALA A 91 41.08 11.88 -1.18
N THR A 92 39.97 11.22 -1.54
CA THR A 92 38.88 10.91 -0.60
C THR A 92 39.35 10.04 0.56
N ARG A 93 40.10 8.96 0.29
CA ARG A 93 40.67 8.11 1.36
C ARG A 93 41.61 8.87 2.29
N ARG A 94 42.46 9.75 1.76
CA ARG A 94 43.34 10.60 2.58
C ARG A 94 42.56 11.57 3.46
N ALA A 95 41.48 12.18 2.95
CA ALA A 95 40.64 13.08 3.74
C ALA A 95 39.96 12.33 4.91
N VAL A 96 39.44 11.12 4.65
CA VAL A 96 38.86 10.23 5.67
C VAL A 96 39.91 9.82 6.70
N ALA A 97 41.10 9.38 6.27
CA ALA A 97 42.19 8.98 7.17
C ALA A 97 42.72 10.16 8.00
N GLY A 98 42.67 11.37 7.45
CA GLY A 98 42.97 12.62 8.16
C GLY A 98 41.89 13.04 9.17
N GLY A 99 40.76 12.32 9.24
CA GLY A 99 39.69 12.58 10.19
C GLY A 99 38.83 13.80 9.85
N ALA A 100 38.77 14.20 8.57
CA ALA A 100 37.98 15.35 8.12
C ALA A 100 36.52 15.22 8.60
N PRO A 101 35.92 16.27 9.18
CA PRO A 101 34.54 16.23 9.67
C PRO A 101 33.53 16.01 8.54
N ALA A 102 33.80 16.54 7.35
CA ALA A 102 33.05 16.25 6.14
C ALA A 102 33.94 16.25 4.89
N VAL A 103 33.54 15.48 3.87
CA VAL A 103 34.17 15.44 2.54
C VAL A 103 33.10 15.74 1.49
N TYR A 104 33.29 16.80 0.71
CA TYR A 104 32.40 17.21 -0.38
C TYR A 104 32.90 16.64 -1.72
N GLN A 105 31.97 16.10 -2.52
CA GLN A 105 32.23 15.42 -3.79
C GLN A 105 33.20 14.24 -3.63
N ALA A 106 32.95 13.40 -2.62
CA ALA A 106 33.77 12.24 -2.32
C ALA A 106 33.77 11.25 -3.49
N ALA A 107 34.94 11.07 -4.11
CA ALA A 107 35.11 10.24 -5.28
C ALA A 107 35.35 8.77 -4.90
N MET A 108 34.76 7.85 -5.66
CA MET A 108 35.07 6.43 -5.60
C MET A 108 35.35 5.88 -7.00
N PHE A 109 36.36 5.00 -7.08
CA PHE A 109 36.72 4.31 -8.31
C PHE A 109 37.33 2.95 -7.98
N ASP A 110 36.77 1.87 -8.54
CA ASP A 110 37.23 0.48 -8.32
C ASP A 110 37.82 -0.18 -9.59
N GLY A 111 38.09 0.62 -10.62
CA GLY A 111 38.58 0.17 -11.92
C GLY A 111 37.48 0.03 -12.97
N ARG A 112 36.23 -0.23 -12.57
CA ARG A 112 35.08 -0.33 -13.50
C ARG A 112 33.93 0.58 -13.11
N PHE A 113 33.68 0.77 -11.83
CA PHE A 113 32.66 1.67 -11.32
C PHE A 113 33.30 3.00 -10.90
N LEU A 114 32.68 4.11 -11.31
CA LEU A 114 32.99 5.46 -10.82
C LEU A 114 31.76 6.07 -10.13
N GLY A 115 32.00 6.85 -9.08
CA GLY A 115 30.97 7.58 -8.36
C GLY A 115 31.50 8.83 -7.66
N PHE A 116 30.58 9.76 -7.38
CA PHE A 116 30.83 10.95 -6.59
C PHE A 116 29.67 11.08 -5.61
N ALA A 117 29.91 10.74 -4.35
CA ALA A 117 28.94 11.04 -3.30
C ALA A 117 29.01 12.53 -2.99
N ASP A 118 27.84 13.19 -2.89
CA ASP A 118 27.79 14.63 -2.61
C ASP A 118 28.52 14.93 -1.29
N PHE A 119 28.23 14.18 -0.24
CA PHE A 119 28.90 14.35 1.05
C PHE A 119 29.22 13.01 1.76
N LEU A 120 30.36 12.98 2.44
CA LEU A 120 30.64 12.06 3.55
C LEU A 120 30.73 12.86 4.83
N VAL A 121 29.94 12.52 5.85
CA VAL A 121 29.96 13.22 7.14
C VAL A 121 30.39 12.25 8.23
N ARG A 122 31.34 12.66 9.07
CA ARG A 122 31.87 11.82 10.15
C ARG A 122 30.83 11.62 11.26
N ASP A 123 30.65 10.37 11.66
CA ASP A 123 29.76 9.91 12.72
C ASP A 123 30.53 8.94 13.63
N GLY A 124 31.09 9.48 14.72
CA GLY A 124 32.05 8.76 15.57
C GLY A 124 33.33 8.38 14.80
N GLU A 125 33.58 7.07 14.69
CA GLU A 125 34.70 6.49 13.93
C GLU A 125 34.31 6.12 12.48
N GLN A 126 33.05 6.33 12.11
CA GLN A 126 32.50 5.97 10.81
C GLN A 126 32.16 7.21 9.98
N TYR A 127 31.87 7.01 8.70
CA TYR A 127 31.43 8.04 7.77
C TYR A 127 30.06 7.69 7.19
N ARG A 128 29.11 8.59 7.35
CA ARG A 128 27.78 8.52 6.75
C ARG A 128 27.84 9.01 5.32
N VAL A 129 27.32 8.20 4.39
CA VAL A 129 27.16 8.59 2.98
C VAL A 129 25.89 9.41 2.86
N ILE A 130 26.01 10.61 2.30
CA ILE A 130 24.89 11.53 2.09
C ILE A 130 24.85 11.95 0.63
N ASP A 131 23.66 11.87 0.04
CA ASP A 131 23.38 12.29 -1.33
C ASP A 131 22.17 13.23 -1.34
N THR A 132 22.22 14.27 -2.15
CA THR A 132 21.15 15.27 -2.23
C THR A 132 20.26 15.00 -3.44
N LYS A 133 18.95 15.14 -3.24
CA LYS A 133 17.96 14.99 -4.31
C LYS A 133 16.90 16.05 -4.19
N LEU A 134 16.56 16.66 -5.32
CA LEU A 134 15.47 17.62 -5.42
C LEU A 134 14.09 17.02 -5.14
N ALA A 135 13.94 15.71 -5.34
CA ALA A 135 12.68 15.03 -5.10
C ALA A 135 12.30 15.06 -3.61
N ARG A 136 11.00 15.23 -3.31
CA ARG A 136 10.41 15.14 -1.95
C ARG A 136 10.38 13.75 -1.35
N SER A 137 10.52 12.76 -2.20
CA SER A 137 10.52 11.37 -1.81
C SER A 137 11.73 10.74 -2.43
N ALA A 138 12.29 9.78 -1.69
CA ALA A 138 13.34 8.98 -2.25
C ALA A 138 12.82 8.26 -3.51
N ASN A 139 13.69 8.01 -4.47
CA ASN A 139 13.39 7.19 -5.63
C ASN A 139 14.39 6.04 -5.71
N VAL A 140 13.98 4.96 -6.37
CA VAL A 140 14.75 3.70 -6.44
C VAL A 140 16.17 3.92 -6.96
N THR A 141 16.32 4.79 -7.95
CA THR A 141 17.62 5.08 -8.57
C THR A 141 18.58 5.80 -7.60
N ALA A 142 18.06 6.68 -6.73
CA ALA A 142 18.84 7.33 -5.69
C ALA A 142 19.28 6.35 -4.59
N LEU A 143 18.42 5.40 -4.21
CA LEU A 143 18.79 4.33 -3.27
C LEU A 143 19.88 3.41 -3.83
N LEU A 144 19.78 3.04 -5.12
CA LEU A 144 20.82 2.28 -5.80
C LEU A 144 22.16 3.04 -5.84
N GLN A 145 22.10 4.34 -6.06
CA GLN A 145 23.28 5.22 -6.02
C GLN A 145 23.92 5.24 -4.62
N LEU A 146 23.13 5.47 -3.57
CA LEU A 146 23.62 5.38 -2.19
C LEU A 146 24.28 4.02 -1.89
N ALA A 147 23.63 2.93 -2.30
CA ALA A 147 24.14 1.58 -2.11
C ALA A 147 25.47 1.36 -2.84
N ALA A 148 25.58 1.85 -4.08
CA ALA A 148 26.79 1.77 -4.88
C ALA A 148 27.95 2.53 -4.20
N TYR A 149 27.65 3.71 -3.68
CA TYR A 149 28.63 4.54 -2.99
C TYR A 149 29.10 3.92 -1.68
N ALA A 150 28.16 3.46 -0.85
CA ALA A 150 28.47 2.79 0.41
C ALA A 150 29.31 1.52 0.18
N ASP A 151 28.94 0.69 -0.79
CA ASP A 151 29.67 -0.55 -1.12
C ASP A 151 31.09 -0.26 -1.63
N ALA A 152 31.24 0.69 -2.56
CA ALA A 152 32.54 1.06 -3.13
C ALA A 152 33.47 1.71 -2.09
N LEU A 153 32.94 2.58 -1.21
CA LEU A 153 33.70 3.19 -0.13
C LEU A 153 34.17 2.15 0.89
N ALA A 154 33.25 1.28 1.34
CA ALA A 154 33.57 0.20 2.27
C ALA A 154 34.64 -0.74 1.69
N ALA A 155 34.52 -1.12 0.42
CA ALA A 155 35.53 -1.94 -0.26
C ALA A 155 36.91 -1.24 -0.39
N SER A 156 36.93 0.10 -0.39
CA SER A 156 38.17 0.89 -0.42
C SER A 156 38.81 1.14 0.96
N GLY A 157 38.21 0.60 2.04
CA GLY A 157 38.71 0.73 3.41
C GLY A 157 38.15 1.91 4.20
N VAL A 158 37.15 2.63 3.69
CA VAL A 158 36.45 3.68 4.44
C VAL A 158 35.48 3.02 5.43
N PRO A 159 35.49 3.39 6.72
CA PRO A 159 34.56 2.85 7.71
C PRO A 159 33.17 3.46 7.50
N VAL A 160 32.35 2.86 6.64
CA VAL A 160 31.00 3.37 6.32
C VAL A 160 30.02 3.10 7.46
N ALA A 161 29.22 4.10 7.82
CA ALA A 161 28.16 3.98 8.81
C ALA A 161 27.07 2.97 8.36
N PRO A 162 26.34 2.31 9.28
CA PRO A 162 25.30 1.34 8.93
C PRO A 162 24.10 1.95 8.18
N GLU A 163 23.95 3.27 8.25
CA GLU A 163 22.90 4.03 7.56
C GLU A 163 23.51 5.07 6.61
N ALA A 164 22.83 5.29 5.49
CA ALA A 164 23.08 6.35 4.52
C ALA A 164 21.87 7.29 4.45
N GLU A 165 22.09 8.54 4.04
CA GLU A 165 21.06 9.57 4.00
C GLU A 165 20.82 10.10 2.59
N LEU A 166 19.54 10.29 2.27
CA LEU A 166 19.09 11.14 1.17
C LEU A 166 18.55 12.43 1.76
N HIS A 167 19.19 13.54 1.43
CA HIS A 167 18.70 14.88 1.78
C HIS A 167 17.76 15.32 0.68
N LEU A 168 16.47 15.19 0.98
CA LEU A 168 15.40 15.36 0.01
C LEU A 168 15.11 16.83 -0.20
N GLY A 169 14.40 17.09 -1.30
CA GLY A 169 14.02 18.42 -1.67
C GLY A 169 13.07 19.02 -0.67
N ASP A 170 12.47 18.25 0.25
CA ASP A 170 11.63 18.78 1.32
C ASP A 170 12.41 19.19 2.59
N GLY A 171 13.75 19.15 2.53
CA GLY A 171 14.63 19.41 3.66
C GLY A 171 14.69 18.27 4.68
N THR A 172 13.94 17.18 4.47
CA THR A 172 14.03 16.00 5.32
C THR A 172 15.25 15.17 4.93
N ALA A 173 15.87 14.55 5.96
CA ALA A 173 16.91 13.55 5.77
C ALA A 173 16.30 12.16 5.87
N ALA A 174 16.06 11.52 4.72
CA ALA A 174 15.57 10.15 4.67
C ALA A 174 16.74 9.18 4.90
N ARG A 175 16.64 8.38 5.96
CA ARG A 175 17.67 7.41 6.36
C ARG A 175 17.37 6.02 5.83
N PHE A 176 18.38 5.36 5.31
CA PHE A 176 18.29 4.01 4.77
C PHE A 176 19.43 3.14 5.29
N ARG A 177 19.11 1.91 5.70
CA ARG A 177 20.13 0.94 6.14
C ARG A 177 20.91 0.42 4.94
N VAL A 178 22.22 0.60 4.95
CA VAL A 178 23.11 0.19 3.86
C VAL A 178 22.95 -1.30 3.54
N ARG A 179 22.85 -2.15 4.58
CA ARG A 179 22.65 -3.60 4.43
C ARG A 179 21.35 -3.99 3.71
N ASP A 180 20.33 -3.12 3.76
CA ASP A 180 19.03 -3.35 3.11
C ASP A 180 19.07 -2.87 1.63
N LEU A 181 20.13 -2.19 1.18
CA LEU A 181 20.27 -1.67 -0.19
C LEU A 181 21.36 -2.40 -1.00
N VAL A 182 22.53 -2.64 -0.39
CA VAL A 182 23.72 -3.21 -1.04
C VAL A 182 23.46 -4.55 -1.75
N PRO A 183 22.69 -5.50 -1.19
CA PRO A 183 22.40 -6.75 -1.88
C PRO A 183 21.71 -6.57 -3.24
N VAL A 184 20.79 -5.59 -3.35
CA VAL A 184 20.14 -5.25 -4.62
C VAL A 184 21.16 -4.65 -5.58
N TYR A 185 21.94 -3.67 -5.12
CA TYR A 185 22.99 -3.05 -5.93
C TYR A 185 23.97 -4.08 -6.49
N ARG A 186 24.49 -4.99 -5.67
CA ARG A 186 25.45 -6.01 -6.12
C ARG A 186 24.85 -6.92 -7.20
N SER A 187 23.59 -7.33 -7.03
CA SER A 187 22.86 -8.11 -8.05
C SER A 187 22.73 -7.33 -9.36
N GLN A 188 22.26 -6.07 -9.30
CA GLN A 188 22.09 -5.21 -10.47
C GLN A 188 23.42 -4.84 -11.14
N ARG A 189 24.47 -4.63 -10.35
CA ARG A 189 25.85 -4.37 -10.82
C ARG A 189 26.36 -5.56 -11.63
N ALA A 190 26.19 -6.78 -11.13
CA ALA A 190 26.62 -7.99 -11.83
C ALA A 190 25.85 -8.17 -13.15
N ARG A 191 24.54 -7.86 -13.17
CA ARG A 191 23.71 -7.90 -14.38
C ARG A 191 24.16 -6.87 -15.41
N LEU A 192 24.40 -5.62 -14.99
CA LEU A 192 24.90 -4.55 -15.85
C LEU A 192 26.27 -4.90 -16.46
N GLN A 193 27.20 -5.40 -15.64
CA GLN A 193 28.54 -5.77 -16.12
C GLN A 193 28.46 -6.84 -17.20
N ARG A 194 27.66 -7.90 -16.98
CA ARG A 194 27.44 -8.94 -18.00
C ARG A 194 26.84 -8.34 -19.28
N LEU A 195 25.79 -7.55 -19.17
CA LEU A 195 25.13 -6.91 -20.31
C LEU A 195 26.12 -6.09 -21.15
N LEU A 196 26.92 -5.24 -20.50
CA LEU A 196 27.89 -4.38 -21.20
C LEU A 196 29.05 -5.18 -21.80
N ASP A 197 29.57 -6.16 -21.06
CA ASP A 197 30.71 -6.97 -21.51
C ASP A 197 30.32 -7.86 -22.70
N GLU A 198 29.15 -8.52 -22.62
CA GLU A 198 28.62 -9.35 -23.70
C GLU A 198 28.30 -8.51 -24.94
N HIS A 199 27.67 -7.33 -24.77
CA HIS A 199 27.35 -6.42 -25.86
C HIS A 199 28.62 -5.88 -26.55
N HIS A 200 29.59 -5.41 -25.77
CA HIS A 200 30.85 -4.89 -26.30
C HIS A 200 31.67 -5.98 -27.00
N ALA A 201 31.68 -7.21 -26.47
CA ALA A 201 32.32 -8.35 -27.11
C ALA A 201 31.61 -8.78 -28.41
N GLY A 202 30.28 -8.59 -28.48
CA GLY A 202 29.47 -8.86 -29.68
C GLY A 202 29.81 -7.98 -30.88
N GLY A 203 30.30 -6.75 -30.64
CA GLY A 203 30.84 -5.88 -31.69
C GLY A 203 29.81 -5.31 -32.67
N ALA A 204 28.53 -5.29 -32.32
CA ALA A 204 27.44 -4.80 -33.14
C ALA A 204 26.44 -3.97 -32.32
N ALA A 205 25.73 -3.04 -32.98
CA ALA A 205 24.68 -2.26 -32.36
C ALA A 205 23.52 -3.14 -31.88
N VAL A 206 22.88 -2.75 -30.78
CA VAL A 206 21.74 -3.48 -30.20
C VAL A 206 20.56 -3.47 -31.16
N ARG A 207 19.89 -4.62 -31.28
CA ARG A 207 18.68 -4.77 -32.09
C ARG A 207 17.45 -4.82 -31.20
N TRP A 208 16.30 -4.46 -31.78
CA TRP A 208 15.03 -4.53 -31.08
C TRP A 208 14.59 -5.96 -30.75
N ASP A 209 15.02 -6.93 -31.56
CA ASP A 209 14.68 -8.35 -31.45
C ASP A 209 15.71 -9.17 -30.64
N ASP A 210 16.62 -8.52 -29.91
CA ASP A 210 17.57 -9.22 -29.05
C ASP A 210 16.89 -9.72 -27.75
N GLU A 211 16.54 -11.01 -27.70
CA GLU A 211 15.79 -11.65 -26.58
C GLU A 211 16.48 -11.53 -25.20
N GLY A 212 17.79 -11.26 -25.17
CA GLY A 212 18.56 -11.06 -23.95
C GLY A 212 18.52 -9.63 -23.38
N VAL A 213 17.89 -8.68 -24.08
CA VAL A 213 17.91 -7.25 -23.73
C VAL A 213 16.53 -6.77 -23.33
N GLY A 214 16.36 -6.38 -22.06
CA GLY A 214 15.10 -5.87 -21.55
C GLY A 214 14.72 -4.49 -22.10
N ALA A 215 13.54 -4.39 -22.72
CA ALA A 215 12.95 -3.13 -23.16
C ALA A 215 11.77 -2.72 -22.25
N CYS A 216 11.68 -1.44 -21.88
CA CYS A 216 10.60 -0.95 -21.02
C CYS A 216 9.26 -0.75 -21.73
N MET A 217 9.28 -0.83 -23.07
CA MET A 217 8.12 -0.68 -23.98
C MET A 217 7.41 0.68 -23.88
N ARG A 218 8.02 1.68 -23.24
CA ARG A 218 7.37 2.97 -22.92
C ARG A 218 8.21 4.21 -23.21
N CYS A 219 9.54 4.11 -23.13
CA CYS A 219 10.40 5.26 -23.41
C CYS A 219 10.34 5.66 -24.89
N PRO A 220 10.73 6.88 -25.27
CA PRO A 220 10.67 7.35 -26.67
C PRO A 220 11.33 6.38 -27.66
N LEU A 221 12.49 5.81 -27.30
CA LEU A 221 13.19 4.82 -28.13
C LEU A 221 12.41 3.52 -28.30
N CYS A 222 11.76 3.00 -27.26
CA CYS A 222 10.91 1.82 -27.38
C CYS A 222 9.65 2.11 -28.22
N THR A 223 9.02 3.27 -28.01
CA THR A 223 7.81 3.67 -28.74
C THR A 223 8.07 3.82 -30.24
N GLU A 224 9.25 4.32 -30.61
CA GLU A 224 9.71 4.32 -32.00
C GLU A 224 9.75 2.89 -32.57
N GLN A 225 10.40 1.95 -31.85
CA GLN A 225 10.50 0.56 -32.32
C GLN A 225 9.15 -0.14 -32.39
N LEU A 226 8.29 0.01 -31.39
CA LEU A 226 6.93 -0.54 -31.40
C LEU A 226 6.15 -0.13 -32.64
N ARG A 227 6.26 1.14 -33.05
CA ARG A 227 5.64 1.66 -34.28
C ARG A 227 6.28 1.07 -35.54
N THR A 228 7.60 1.01 -35.59
CA THR A 228 8.33 0.46 -36.74
C THR A 228 8.03 -1.02 -36.96
N THR A 229 7.84 -1.81 -35.90
CA THR A 229 7.56 -3.25 -36.00
C THR A 229 6.07 -3.60 -36.04
N ASP A 230 5.17 -2.61 -36.08
CA ASP A 230 3.72 -2.80 -35.95
C ASP A 230 3.34 -3.69 -34.74
N ASP A 231 3.99 -3.46 -33.60
CA ASP A 231 3.89 -4.32 -32.42
C ASP A 231 2.47 -4.32 -31.81
N LEU A 232 2.07 -5.46 -31.25
CA LEU A 232 0.79 -5.66 -30.58
C LEU A 232 0.48 -4.67 -29.46
N LEU A 233 1.47 -4.08 -28.77
CA LEU A 233 1.23 -3.05 -27.75
C LEU A 233 0.61 -1.76 -28.30
N LEU A 234 0.64 -1.54 -29.62
CA LEU A 234 -0.07 -0.42 -30.24
C LEU A 234 -1.59 -0.61 -30.26
N VAL A 235 -2.10 -1.83 -29.99
CA VAL A 235 -3.52 -2.08 -29.86
C VAL A 235 -4.02 -1.45 -28.56
N ALA A 236 -4.99 -0.55 -28.66
CA ALA A 236 -5.49 0.18 -27.51
C ALA A 236 -6.03 -0.79 -26.44
N GLY A 237 -5.50 -0.69 -25.22
CA GLY A 237 -5.88 -1.57 -24.11
C GLY A 237 -5.13 -2.91 -24.04
N MET A 238 -4.17 -3.17 -24.93
CA MET A 238 -3.27 -4.33 -24.86
C MET A 238 -2.39 -4.27 -23.60
N ARG A 239 -2.29 -5.38 -22.87
CA ARG A 239 -1.34 -5.57 -21.75
C ARG A 239 -0.15 -6.41 -22.21
N VAL A 240 1.02 -6.24 -21.58
CA VAL A 240 2.24 -7.01 -21.89
C VAL A 240 1.99 -8.52 -21.85
N GLY A 241 1.40 -9.05 -20.77
CA GLY A 241 1.09 -10.48 -20.70
C GLY A 241 0.01 -10.98 -21.68
N GLN A 242 -0.78 -10.10 -22.30
CA GLN A 242 -1.66 -10.49 -23.42
C GLN A 242 -0.88 -10.55 -24.74
N ARG A 243 0.04 -9.59 -24.96
CA ARG A 243 0.97 -9.60 -26.08
C ARG A 243 1.83 -10.85 -26.07
N ASP A 244 2.37 -11.25 -24.92
CA ASP A 244 3.27 -12.41 -24.86
C ASP A 244 2.55 -13.69 -25.26
N LYS A 245 1.32 -13.91 -24.76
CA LYS A 245 0.45 -15.04 -25.18
C LYS A 245 0.12 -15.05 -26.67
N LEU A 246 -0.03 -13.87 -27.27
CA LEU A 246 -0.27 -13.73 -28.71
C LEU A 246 0.98 -14.06 -29.51
N ILE A 247 2.15 -13.60 -29.06
CA ILE A 247 3.46 -13.91 -29.67
C ILE A 247 3.76 -15.41 -29.58
N ASP A 248 3.51 -16.04 -28.43
CA ASP A 248 3.66 -17.48 -28.25
C ASP A 248 2.73 -18.28 -29.18
N ALA A 249 1.59 -17.71 -29.55
CA ALA A 249 0.66 -18.25 -30.55
C ALA A 249 1.02 -17.89 -32.00
N GLY A 250 2.16 -17.25 -32.23
CA GLY A 250 2.67 -16.86 -33.56
C GLY A 250 2.03 -15.60 -34.14
N ILE A 251 1.36 -14.78 -33.33
CA ILE A 251 0.76 -13.50 -33.73
C ILE A 251 1.67 -12.38 -33.20
N THR A 252 2.35 -11.66 -34.08
CA THR A 252 3.42 -10.73 -33.70
C THR A 252 3.11 -9.27 -34.01
N THR A 253 2.18 -9.01 -34.94
CA THR A 253 1.83 -7.65 -35.38
C THR A 253 0.35 -7.30 -35.19
N VAL A 254 0.04 -6.00 -35.09
CA VAL A 254 -1.36 -5.51 -35.08
C VAL A 254 -2.11 -5.98 -36.31
N SER A 255 -1.45 -5.95 -37.47
CA SER A 255 -1.98 -6.40 -38.75
C SER A 255 -2.32 -7.89 -38.77
N GLU A 256 -1.50 -8.75 -38.15
CA GLU A 256 -1.78 -10.18 -38.01
C GLU A 256 -2.94 -10.44 -37.06
N LEU A 257 -2.94 -9.80 -35.89
CA LEU A 257 -4.04 -9.91 -34.92
C LEU A 257 -5.37 -9.50 -35.56
N ALA A 258 -5.39 -8.42 -36.35
CA ALA A 258 -6.59 -7.97 -37.05
C ALA A 258 -7.18 -9.05 -38.00
N ARG A 259 -6.36 -9.94 -38.56
CA ARG A 259 -6.80 -11.02 -39.46
C ARG A 259 -7.06 -12.36 -38.75
N HIS A 260 -6.69 -12.47 -37.47
CA HIS A 260 -6.81 -13.71 -36.71
C HIS A 260 -8.27 -14.11 -36.48
N THR A 261 -8.55 -15.42 -36.49
CA THR A 261 -9.91 -16.01 -36.34
C THR A 261 -9.96 -17.28 -35.48
N GLY A 262 -8.85 -17.68 -34.85
CA GLY A 262 -8.76 -18.89 -34.01
C GLY A 262 -8.74 -18.59 -32.51
N PRO A 263 -8.68 -19.63 -31.66
CA PRO A 263 -8.38 -19.49 -30.24
C PRO A 263 -6.86 -19.27 -30.01
N VAL A 264 -6.52 -18.65 -28.88
CA VAL A 264 -5.14 -18.46 -28.41
C VAL A 264 -5.03 -19.13 -27.03
N PRO A 265 -4.04 -20.02 -26.81
CA PRO A 265 -3.83 -20.67 -25.51
C PRO A 265 -3.73 -19.64 -24.37
N ASP A 266 -4.31 -19.98 -23.22
CA ASP A 266 -4.29 -19.18 -21.99
C ASP A 266 -4.85 -17.75 -22.11
N LEU A 267 -5.52 -17.42 -23.22
CA LEU A 267 -6.21 -16.15 -23.43
C LEU A 267 -7.71 -16.41 -23.61
N ALA A 268 -8.52 -15.88 -22.70
CA ALA A 268 -9.96 -16.03 -22.74
C ALA A 268 -10.53 -15.56 -24.09
N SER A 269 -11.44 -16.36 -24.68
CA SER A 269 -12.02 -16.12 -26.01
C SER A 269 -12.65 -14.72 -26.13
N GLY A 270 -13.30 -14.23 -25.07
CA GLY A 270 -13.86 -12.88 -25.02
C GLY A 270 -12.80 -11.78 -25.07
N ALA A 271 -11.67 -11.95 -24.38
CA ALA A 271 -10.56 -11.00 -24.41
C ALA A 271 -9.89 -10.96 -25.78
N LEU A 272 -9.62 -12.13 -26.38
CA LEU A 272 -9.08 -12.25 -27.73
C LEU A 272 -10.01 -11.58 -28.77
N GLY A 273 -11.31 -11.82 -28.68
CA GLY A 273 -12.31 -11.20 -29.55
C GLY A 273 -12.30 -9.67 -29.47
N LYS A 274 -12.21 -9.12 -28.25
CA LYS A 274 -12.11 -7.66 -28.03
C LYS A 274 -10.84 -7.07 -28.65
N LEU A 275 -9.68 -7.69 -28.41
CA LEU A 275 -8.39 -7.24 -28.93
C LEU A 275 -8.32 -7.34 -30.47
N THR A 276 -8.86 -8.41 -31.04
CA THR A 276 -8.94 -8.62 -32.49
C THR A 276 -9.81 -7.55 -33.15
N ALA A 277 -10.98 -7.25 -32.58
CA ALA A 277 -11.87 -6.23 -33.10
C ALA A 277 -11.29 -4.82 -32.97
N GLN A 278 -10.57 -4.53 -31.88
CA GLN A 278 -9.80 -3.30 -31.69
C GLN A 278 -8.71 -3.14 -32.76
N ALA A 279 -7.90 -4.17 -32.99
CA ALA A 279 -6.86 -4.18 -34.02
C ALA A 279 -7.45 -3.95 -35.43
N ARG A 280 -8.58 -4.60 -35.76
CA ARG A 280 -9.29 -4.39 -37.04
C ARG A 280 -9.74 -2.94 -37.25
N LEU A 281 -10.22 -2.27 -36.21
CA LEU A 281 -10.64 -0.87 -36.33
C LEU A 281 -9.44 0.07 -36.51
N GLN A 282 -8.35 -0.15 -35.76
CA GLN A 282 -7.12 0.63 -35.88
C GLN A 282 -6.47 0.48 -37.27
N VAL A 283 -6.37 -0.74 -37.80
CA VAL A 283 -5.84 -0.99 -39.15
C VAL A 283 -6.68 -0.27 -40.21
N ARG A 284 -8.02 -0.40 -40.14
CA ARG A 284 -8.92 0.30 -41.08
C ARG A 284 -8.79 1.82 -41.00
N GLN A 285 -8.59 2.39 -39.81
CA GLN A 285 -8.37 3.82 -39.64
C GLN A 285 -7.04 4.25 -40.28
N ARG A 286 -5.96 3.51 -40.04
CA ARG A 286 -4.64 3.78 -40.64
C ARG A 286 -4.71 3.77 -42.17
N GLU A 287 -5.46 2.83 -42.76
CA GLU A 287 -5.65 2.73 -44.21
C GLU A 287 -6.50 3.88 -44.79
N ARG A 288 -7.54 4.32 -44.08
CA ARG A 288 -8.45 5.38 -44.56
C ARG A 288 -7.94 6.80 -44.29
N GLY A 289 -7.08 6.99 -43.29
CA GLY A 289 -6.60 8.31 -42.87
C GLY A 289 -7.65 9.19 -42.17
N THR A 290 -8.84 8.66 -41.90
CA THR A 290 -9.94 9.37 -41.22
C THR A 290 -10.26 8.72 -39.88
N PRO A 291 -10.55 9.49 -38.81
CA PRO A 291 -10.95 8.93 -37.52
C PRO A 291 -12.15 7.98 -37.64
N LEU A 292 -12.05 6.78 -37.05
CA LEU A 292 -13.09 5.75 -37.03
C LEU A 292 -13.46 5.39 -35.60
N PHE A 293 -14.73 5.08 -35.39
CA PHE A 293 -15.23 4.55 -34.12
C PHE A 293 -16.38 3.56 -34.37
N GLU A 294 -16.66 2.71 -33.38
CA GLU A 294 -17.82 1.82 -33.33
C GLU A 294 -18.45 1.89 -31.93
N VAL A 295 -19.78 1.91 -31.85
CA VAL A 295 -20.50 1.71 -30.58
C VAL A 295 -20.59 0.21 -30.33
N VAL A 296 -19.86 -0.29 -29.34
CA VAL A 296 -19.76 -1.73 -29.05
C VAL A 296 -20.78 -2.19 -28.02
N ASP A 297 -21.11 -1.31 -27.08
CA ASP A 297 -22.15 -1.53 -26.07
C ASP A 297 -22.73 -0.15 -25.68
N PRO A 298 -23.95 0.19 -26.10
CA PRO A 298 -24.52 1.48 -25.77
C PRO A 298 -25.05 1.56 -24.33
N GLN A 299 -25.24 0.43 -23.63
CA GLN A 299 -25.92 0.38 -22.34
C GLN A 299 -25.22 1.19 -21.22
N PRO A 300 -23.88 1.21 -21.11
CA PRO A 300 -23.20 2.03 -20.11
C PRO A 300 -23.48 3.53 -20.28
N LEU A 301 -23.85 3.99 -21.48
CA LEU A 301 -24.23 5.39 -21.72
C LEU A 301 -25.53 5.78 -20.99
N ALA A 302 -26.33 4.83 -20.50
CA ALA A 302 -27.48 5.10 -19.64
C ALA A 302 -27.09 5.78 -18.31
N LEU A 303 -25.83 5.63 -17.89
CA LEU A 303 -25.28 6.28 -16.69
C LEU A 303 -25.00 7.77 -16.89
N LEU A 304 -25.06 8.28 -18.13
CA LEU A 304 -25.00 9.71 -18.37
C LEU A 304 -26.26 10.36 -17.77
N PRO A 305 -26.10 11.43 -16.97
CA PRO A 305 -27.25 12.17 -16.47
C PRO A 305 -27.92 12.98 -17.58
N GLU A 306 -29.18 13.35 -17.37
CA GLU A 306 -29.85 14.35 -18.21
C GLU A 306 -29.10 15.70 -18.09
N PRO A 307 -28.79 16.38 -19.21
CA PRO A 307 -28.09 17.66 -19.18
C PRO A 307 -28.86 18.74 -18.41
N ASP A 308 -28.20 19.43 -17.48
CA ASP A 308 -28.72 20.62 -16.80
C ASP A 308 -27.95 21.88 -17.23
N PRO A 309 -28.61 23.02 -17.46
CA PRO A 309 -27.92 24.28 -17.77
C PRO A 309 -26.93 24.76 -16.70
N ALA A 310 -27.00 24.24 -15.46
CA ALA A 310 -26.07 24.52 -14.39
C ALA A 310 -24.90 23.51 -14.30
N ASP A 311 -24.82 22.54 -15.21
CA ASP A 311 -23.71 21.59 -15.32
C ASP A 311 -22.37 22.33 -15.43
N LEU A 312 -21.32 21.67 -14.93
CA LEU A 312 -19.93 22.14 -14.97
C LEU A 312 -19.03 21.12 -15.66
N PHE A 313 -18.00 21.61 -16.35
CA PHE A 313 -16.90 20.81 -16.89
C PHE A 313 -15.62 21.23 -16.20
N PHE A 314 -14.92 20.26 -15.63
CA PHE A 314 -13.88 20.47 -14.64
C PHE A 314 -12.58 19.77 -15.02
N ASP A 315 -11.46 20.47 -14.84
CA ASP A 315 -10.12 19.95 -15.10
C ASP A 315 -9.08 20.61 -14.17
N PHE A 316 -7.96 19.92 -13.93
CA PHE A 316 -6.85 20.40 -13.10
C PHE A 316 -5.56 20.57 -13.89
N GLU A 317 -4.82 21.63 -13.58
CA GLU A 317 -3.38 21.68 -13.89
C GLU A 317 -2.57 21.73 -12.60
N GLY A 318 -1.47 20.97 -12.57
CA GLY A 318 -0.56 20.96 -11.44
C GLY A 318 0.90 20.73 -11.82
N ASP A 319 1.82 21.36 -11.07
CA ASP A 319 3.27 21.19 -11.21
C ASP A 319 3.76 20.39 -10.01
N PRO A 320 4.11 19.09 -10.16
CA PRO A 320 4.65 18.29 -9.08
C PRO A 320 6.02 18.79 -8.56
N LEU A 321 6.74 19.61 -9.34
CA LEU A 321 8.06 20.17 -9.03
C LEU A 321 8.00 21.61 -8.48
N TRP A 322 6.83 22.23 -8.37
CA TRP A 322 6.73 23.57 -7.79
C TRP A 322 7.13 23.55 -6.30
N THR A 323 7.94 24.50 -5.82
CA THR A 323 8.32 24.65 -4.40
C THR A 323 8.62 26.10 -4.05
N VAL A 324 8.42 26.50 -2.78
CA VAL A 324 8.75 27.85 -2.27
C VAL A 324 10.13 27.92 -1.64
N ASP A 325 10.49 26.90 -0.86
CA ASP A 325 11.67 26.87 -0.01
C ASP A 325 12.54 25.64 -0.23
N GLY A 326 12.14 24.75 -1.16
CA GLY A 326 12.67 23.39 -1.17
C GLY A 326 12.42 22.73 0.19
N ARG A 327 11.19 22.85 0.70
CA ARG A 327 10.64 22.01 1.77
C ARG A 327 9.28 21.44 1.39
N GLU A 328 8.44 22.21 0.71
CA GLU A 328 7.15 21.71 0.22
C GLU A 328 7.11 21.73 -1.31
N TRP A 329 6.63 20.64 -1.94
CA TRP A 329 6.53 20.60 -3.42
C TRP A 329 5.20 20.13 -3.99
N GLY A 330 4.95 20.44 -5.25
CA GLY A 330 3.75 20.02 -5.95
C GLY A 330 2.62 21.01 -5.71
N LEU A 331 1.99 21.58 -6.73
CA LEU A 331 0.90 22.53 -6.57
C LEU A 331 -0.12 22.30 -7.68
N GLU A 332 -1.39 22.08 -7.33
CA GLU A 332 -2.49 22.23 -8.30
C GLU A 332 -2.72 23.73 -8.50
N TYR A 333 -2.06 24.28 -9.51
CA TYR A 333 -1.99 25.72 -9.72
C TYR A 333 -3.19 26.29 -10.47
N LEU A 334 -4.02 25.45 -11.11
CA LEU A 334 -5.23 25.88 -11.79
C LEU A 334 -6.37 24.87 -11.64
N PHE A 335 -7.52 25.36 -11.18
CA PHE A 335 -8.79 24.65 -11.21
C PHE A 335 -9.61 25.26 -12.34
N GLY A 336 -9.74 24.52 -13.45
CA GLY A 336 -10.53 24.89 -14.60
C GLY A 336 -11.99 24.58 -14.40
N VAL A 337 -12.87 25.57 -14.53
CA VAL A 337 -14.32 25.34 -14.47
C VAL A 337 -15.03 26.02 -15.63
N LEU A 338 -15.60 25.24 -16.53
CA LEU A 338 -16.45 25.72 -17.61
C LEU A 338 -17.93 25.49 -17.29
N GLU A 339 -18.74 26.53 -17.39
CA GLU A 339 -20.20 26.42 -17.30
C GLU A 339 -20.78 25.79 -18.58
N ALA A 340 -21.81 24.97 -18.45
CA ALA A 340 -22.41 24.32 -19.61
C ALA A 340 -23.01 25.29 -20.63
N GLY A 341 -22.81 24.96 -21.91
CA GLY A 341 -23.44 25.62 -23.05
C GLY A 341 -22.45 26.34 -23.97
N PRO A 342 -22.88 26.76 -25.17
CA PRO A 342 -22.01 27.38 -26.17
C PRO A 342 -21.50 28.77 -25.77
N ALA A 343 -22.15 29.43 -24.81
CA ALA A 343 -21.72 30.68 -24.19
C ALA A 343 -21.24 30.47 -22.74
N GLY A 344 -20.85 29.24 -22.40
CA GLY A 344 -20.35 28.87 -21.08
C GLY A 344 -19.22 29.79 -20.64
N THR A 345 -19.33 30.36 -19.44
CA THR A 345 -18.25 31.18 -18.88
C THR A 345 -17.20 30.26 -18.27
N PHE A 346 -15.96 30.34 -18.78
CA PHE A 346 -14.82 29.70 -18.14
C PHE A 346 -14.36 30.51 -16.91
N ARG A 347 -14.07 29.81 -15.82
CA ARG A 347 -13.63 30.39 -14.55
C ARG A 347 -12.35 29.69 -14.10
N PRO A 348 -11.17 30.33 -14.27
CA PRO A 348 -9.94 29.82 -13.71
C PRO A 348 -9.83 30.19 -12.22
N LEU A 349 -9.60 29.20 -11.35
CA LEU A 349 -9.17 29.46 -9.97
C LEU A 349 -7.68 29.17 -9.85
N TRP A 350 -6.88 30.24 -9.85
CA TRP A 350 -5.43 30.15 -9.79
C TRP A 350 -4.93 29.97 -8.36
N ALA A 351 -3.90 29.15 -8.21
CA ALA A 351 -3.09 29.04 -7.02
C ALA A 351 -1.61 29.24 -7.33
N HIS A 352 -0.98 30.17 -6.61
CA HIS A 352 0.47 30.42 -6.68
C HIS A 352 1.16 30.15 -5.34
N SER A 353 0.39 29.66 -4.37
CA SER A 353 0.84 29.26 -3.05
C SER A 353 -0.10 28.19 -2.49
N ARG A 354 0.31 27.54 -1.40
CA ARG A 354 -0.53 26.59 -0.66
C ARG A 354 -1.80 27.21 -0.09
N MET A 355 -1.67 28.45 0.38
CA MET A 355 -2.82 29.20 0.87
C MET A 355 -3.82 29.43 -0.27
N ASP A 356 -3.34 29.75 -1.46
CA ASP A 356 -4.19 29.90 -2.64
C ASP A 356 -4.80 28.56 -3.09
N GLU A 357 -4.06 27.44 -3.03
CA GLU A 357 -4.59 26.11 -3.40
C GLU A 357 -5.72 25.67 -2.45
N ARG A 358 -5.54 25.86 -1.14
CA ARG A 358 -6.60 25.63 -0.15
C ARG A 358 -7.79 26.56 -0.38
N LYS A 359 -7.53 27.82 -0.72
CA LYS A 359 -8.58 28.81 -1.05
C LYS A 359 -9.32 28.43 -2.33
N ALA A 360 -8.62 27.99 -3.38
CA ALA A 360 -9.21 27.55 -4.65
C ALA A 360 -10.12 26.35 -4.45
N LEU A 361 -9.71 25.36 -3.64
CA LEU A 361 -10.59 24.25 -3.22
C LEU A 361 -11.85 24.75 -2.51
N THR A 362 -11.69 25.66 -1.54
CA THR A 362 -12.81 26.21 -0.78
C THR A 362 -13.78 26.99 -1.67
N ASP A 363 -13.25 27.83 -2.57
CA ASP A 363 -14.02 28.62 -3.51
C ASP A 363 -14.75 27.74 -4.53
N PHE A 364 -14.09 26.68 -5.02
CA PHE A 364 -14.70 25.69 -5.90
C PHE A 364 -15.90 25.02 -5.23
N LEU A 365 -15.72 24.50 -4.01
CA LEU A 365 -16.80 23.84 -3.26
C LEU A 365 -17.93 24.80 -2.94
N ALA A 366 -17.63 26.04 -2.53
CA ALA A 366 -18.64 27.06 -2.28
C ALA A 366 -19.43 27.43 -3.55
N MET A 367 -18.76 27.50 -4.70
CA MET A 367 -19.41 27.73 -5.99
C MET A 367 -20.36 26.57 -6.35
N VAL A 368 -19.89 25.33 -6.21
CA VAL A 368 -20.69 24.13 -6.47
C VAL A 368 -21.91 24.08 -5.54
N ALA A 369 -21.72 24.27 -4.24
CA ALA A 369 -22.81 24.27 -3.25
C ALA A 369 -23.86 25.34 -3.57
N LYS A 370 -23.44 26.55 -3.93
CA LYS A 370 -24.34 27.65 -4.32
C LYS A 370 -25.17 27.31 -5.57
N ARG A 371 -24.57 26.65 -6.57
CA ARG A 371 -25.27 26.22 -7.78
C ARG A 371 -26.24 25.08 -7.49
N ARG A 372 -25.78 24.04 -6.79
CA ARG A 372 -26.58 22.86 -6.44
C ARG A 372 -27.81 23.21 -5.62
N LYS A 373 -27.70 24.21 -4.72
CA LYS A 373 -28.86 24.74 -3.98
C LYS A 373 -29.96 25.33 -4.88
N ARG A 374 -29.60 25.87 -6.05
CA ARG A 374 -30.55 26.43 -7.04
C ARG A 374 -31.01 25.39 -8.06
N ARG A 375 -30.13 24.45 -8.40
CA ARG A 375 -30.31 23.40 -9.40
C ARG A 375 -29.82 22.07 -8.82
N PRO A 376 -30.65 21.35 -8.06
CA PRO A 376 -30.24 20.11 -7.40
C PRO A 376 -29.80 19.00 -8.36
N ASN A 377 -30.25 19.07 -9.62
CA ASN A 377 -29.96 18.08 -10.67
C ASN A 377 -28.71 18.42 -11.50
N MET A 378 -27.91 19.42 -11.10
CA MET A 378 -26.65 19.72 -11.81
C MET A 378 -25.59 18.64 -11.61
N HIS A 379 -24.73 18.46 -12.60
CA HIS A 379 -23.59 17.55 -12.57
C HIS A 379 -22.27 18.27 -12.86
N ILE A 380 -21.16 17.63 -12.50
CA ILE A 380 -19.79 18.07 -12.75
C ILE A 380 -19.10 16.96 -13.53
N TYR A 381 -18.78 17.22 -14.79
CA TYR A 381 -18.14 16.26 -15.68
C TYR A 381 -16.63 16.48 -15.68
N HIS A 382 -15.89 15.38 -15.61
CA HIS A 382 -14.44 15.35 -15.78
C HIS A 382 -14.07 14.14 -16.65
N TYR A 383 -12.87 14.17 -17.23
CA TYR A 383 -12.48 13.12 -18.17
C TYR A 383 -11.85 11.92 -17.48
N ALA A 384 -11.02 12.07 -16.45
CA ALA A 384 -10.19 10.99 -15.94
C ALA A 384 -10.34 10.74 -14.43
N PRO A 385 -9.89 9.58 -13.91
CA PRO A 385 -9.88 9.31 -12.47
C PRO A 385 -8.98 10.27 -11.66
N TYR A 386 -8.08 11.00 -12.33
CA TYR A 386 -7.14 11.93 -11.69
C TYR A 386 -7.88 13.03 -10.94
N GLU A 387 -8.90 13.68 -11.53
CA GLU A 387 -9.62 14.80 -10.91
C GLU A 387 -10.32 14.38 -9.61
N LYS A 388 -10.99 13.22 -9.61
CA LYS A 388 -11.58 12.62 -8.40
C LYS A 388 -10.51 12.37 -7.33
N THR A 389 -9.38 11.79 -7.72
CA THR A 389 -8.26 11.48 -6.82
C THR A 389 -7.63 12.76 -6.27
N ALA A 390 -7.46 13.79 -7.09
CA ALA A 390 -6.90 15.08 -6.71
C ALA A 390 -7.82 15.82 -5.73
N LEU A 391 -9.14 15.86 -5.97
CA LEU A 391 -10.11 16.44 -5.03
C LEU A 391 -10.08 15.75 -3.67
N LEU A 392 -10.13 14.42 -3.65
CA LEU A 392 -10.03 13.64 -2.40
C LEU A 392 -8.70 13.87 -1.68
N ARG A 393 -7.59 13.92 -2.43
CA ARG A 393 -6.25 14.19 -1.89
C ARG A 393 -6.15 15.60 -1.31
N LEU A 394 -6.69 16.61 -1.98
CA LEU A 394 -6.68 18.00 -1.51
C LEU A 394 -7.59 18.18 -0.29
N ALA A 395 -8.79 17.61 -0.30
CA ALA A 395 -9.72 17.64 0.82
C ALA A 395 -9.13 16.95 2.06
N GLY A 396 -8.54 15.75 1.89
CA GLY A 396 -7.86 15.03 2.96
C GLY A 396 -6.58 15.72 3.44
N ARG A 397 -5.80 16.33 2.53
CA ARG A 397 -4.57 17.09 2.88
C ARG A 397 -4.88 18.31 3.73
N TYR A 398 -5.91 19.07 3.34
CA TYR A 398 -6.24 20.33 4.01
C TYR A 398 -7.26 20.17 5.14
N GLY A 399 -7.91 19.00 5.26
CA GLY A 399 -8.98 18.78 6.24
C GLY A 399 -10.18 19.70 6.02
N VAL A 400 -10.40 20.18 4.78
CA VAL A 400 -11.48 21.09 4.40
C VAL A 400 -12.25 20.47 3.25
N GLY A 401 -13.59 20.53 3.30
CA GLY A 401 -14.41 20.10 2.18
C GLY A 401 -14.60 18.58 2.04
N GLU A 402 -14.16 17.78 3.02
CA GLU A 402 -14.22 16.31 2.93
C GLU A 402 -15.65 15.78 2.80
N ASP A 403 -16.59 16.34 3.57
CA ASP A 403 -17.99 15.93 3.54
C ASP A 403 -18.67 16.42 2.26
N GLU A 404 -18.32 17.62 1.78
CA GLU A 404 -18.81 18.17 0.51
C GLU A 404 -18.32 17.34 -0.68
N VAL A 405 -17.04 17.00 -0.75
CA VAL A 405 -16.48 16.15 -1.82
C VAL A 405 -17.08 14.75 -1.75
N ASP A 406 -17.23 14.17 -0.56
CA ASP A 406 -17.86 12.86 -0.38
C ASP A 406 -19.33 12.87 -0.83
N GLU A 407 -20.07 13.91 -0.48
CA GLU A 407 -21.44 14.11 -0.92
C GLU A 407 -21.53 14.21 -2.45
N LEU A 408 -20.63 14.94 -3.11
CA LEU A 408 -20.59 15.02 -4.59
C LEU A 408 -20.36 13.65 -5.25
N LEU A 409 -19.56 12.78 -4.63
CA LEU A 409 -19.32 11.42 -5.09
C LEU A 409 -20.54 10.52 -4.85
N ARG A 410 -21.15 10.62 -3.67
CA ARG A 410 -22.30 9.80 -3.24
C ARG A 410 -23.58 10.14 -3.98
N SER A 411 -23.80 11.42 -4.29
CA SER A 411 -24.96 11.87 -5.07
C SER A 411 -24.83 11.59 -6.56
N GLY A 412 -23.68 11.06 -7.03
CA GLY A 412 -23.39 10.91 -8.45
C GLY A 412 -23.23 12.24 -9.18
N THR A 413 -22.99 13.34 -8.46
CA THR A 413 -22.82 14.68 -9.05
C THR A 413 -21.51 14.78 -9.83
N LEU A 414 -20.43 14.12 -9.38
CA LEU A 414 -19.22 13.98 -10.18
C LEU A 414 -19.37 12.82 -11.19
N VAL A 415 -19.20 13.13 -12.48
CA VAL A 415 -19.37 12.18 -13.58
C VAL A 415 -18.04 12.00 -14.32
N ASP A 416 -17.48 10.79 -14.22
CA ASP A 416 -16.27 10.37 -14.94
C ASP A 416 -16.64 9.83 -16.33
N LEU A 417 -16.20 10.51 -17.39
CA LEU A 417 -16.50 10.10 -18.76
C LEU A 417 -15.60 8.97 -19.28
N TYR A 418 -14.41 8.76 -18.72
CA TYR A 418 -13.44 7.78 -19.26
C TYR A 418 -13.95 6.33 -19.22
N PRO A 419 -14.54 5.83 -18.12
CA PRO A 419 -15.14 4.49 -18.07
C PRO A 419 -16.25 4.31 -19.12
N LEU A 420 -17.07 5.35 -19.33
CA LEU A 420 -18.19 5.32 -20.28
C LEU A 420 -17.69 5.21 -21.72
N VAL A 421 -16.65 5.99 -22.07
CA VAL A 421 -16.01 5.90 -23.40
C VAL A 421 -15.39 4.52 -23.60
N ARG A 422 -14.55 4.07 -22.67
CA ARG A 422 -13.77 2.83 -22.80
C ARG A 422 -14.67 1.60 -22.98
N LYS A 423 -15.87 1.61 -22.39
CA LYS A 423 -16.85 0.51 -22.52
C LYS A 423 -17.74 0.63 -23.73
N SER A 424 -18.21 1.84 -24.03
CA SER A 424 -19.26 1.99 -25.03
C SER A 424 -18.71 2.15 -26.43
N ILE A 425 -17.48 2.67 -26.54
CA ILE A 425 -16.89 3.10 -27.80
C ILE A 425 -15.57 2.37 -28.03
N ARG A 426 -15.47 1.76 -29.20
CA ARG A 426 -14.20 1.32 -29.78
C ARG A 426 -13.70 2.40 -30.73
N VAL A 427 -12.43 2.78 -30.64
CA VAL A 427 -11.85 3.83 -31.50
C VAL A 427 -10.67 3.30 -32.30
N GLY A 428 -10.43 3.85 -33.49
CA GLY A 428 -9.27 3.50 -34.32
C GLY A 428 -7.96 4.15 -33.87
N ALA A 429 -7.97 4.93 -32.78
CA ALA A 429 -6.78 5.50 -32.15
C ALA A 429 -6.01 4.46 -31.31
N GLU A 430 -4.73 4.73 -31.03
CA GLU A 430 -3.84 3.85 -30.24
C GLU A 430 -4.05 4.01 -28.72
N SER A 431 -4.81 5.02 -28.29
CA SER A 431 -5.14 5.26 -26.89
C SER A 431 -6.53 5.87 -26.72
N PHE A 432 -7.00 5.87 -25.48
CA PHE A 432 -8.22 6.54 -25.04
C PHE A 432 -7.85 7.78 -24.22
N SER A 433 -6.92 8.62 -24.69
CA SER A 433 -6.72 9.94 -24.09
C SER A 433 -7.68 10.95 -24.71
N LEU A 434 -8.01 12.03 -24.00
CA LEU A 434 -8.91 13.06 -24.51
C LEU A 434 -8.43 13.57 -25.88
N LYS A 435 -7.14 13.89 -25.99
CA LYS A 435 -6.46 14.26 -27.25
C LYS A 435 -6.63 13.25 -28.38
N ALA A 436 -6.59 11.95 -28.09
CA ALA A 436 -6.75 10.92 -29.11
C ALA A 436 -8.21 10.81 -29.63
N LEU A 437 -9.18 11.23 -28.83
CA LEU A 437 -10.61 11.18 -29.15
C LEU A 437 -11.14 12.45 -29.82
N GLU A 438 -10.52 13.61 -29.57
CA GLU A 438 -10.90 14.91 -30.13
C GLU A 438 -11.27 14.90 -31.63
N PRO A 439 -10.55 14.19 -32.52
CA PRO A 439 -10.92 14.13 -33.94
C PRO A 439 -12.33 13.57 -34.22
N LEU A 440 -12.97 12.89 -33.27
CA LEU A 440 -14.31 12.32 -33.41
C LEU A 440 -15.45 13.32 -33.16
N TYR A 441 -15.19 14.38 -32.39
CA TYR A 441 -16.25 15.29 -31.91
C TYR A 441 -15.89 16.79 -31.97
N MET A 442 -14.61 17.16 -32.06
CA MET A 442 -14.19 18.57 -32.14
C MET A 442 -14.22 19.16 -33.56
N GLY A 443 -14.37 18.31 -34.59
CA GLY A 443 -14.33 18.75 -35.99
C GLY A 443 -13.00 19.41 -36.35
N ALA A 444 -13.05 20.61 -36.95
CA ALA A 444 -11.85 21.36 -37.35
C ALA A 444 -11.16 22.11 -36.19
N GLN A 445 -11.74 22.10 -34.98
CA GLN A 445 -11.27 22.87 -33.83
C GLN A 445 -10.28 22.07 -32.97
N LEU A 446 -9.25 21.49 -33.59
CA LEU A 446 -8.21 20.74 -32.87
C LEU A 446 -7.26 21.69 -32.13
N ARG A 447 -6.56 21.17 -31.11
CA ARG A 447 -5.59 21.90 -30.29
C ARG A 447 -4.63 22.74 -31.15
N ALA A 448 -4.49 24.01 -30.82
CA ALA A 448 -3.55 24.95 -31.43
C ALA A 448 -2.80 25.72 -30.32
N GLY A 449 -1.55 26.14 -30.56
CA GLY A 449 -0.71 26.85 -29.59
C GLY A 449 0.53 26.05 -29.15
N ASP A 450 1.34 26.66 -28.30
CA ASP A 450 2.63 26.11 -27.85
C ASP A 450 2.47 25.10 -26.68
N VAL A 451 1.46 25.29 -25.82
CA VAL A 451 1.09 24.35 -24.76
C VAL A 451 0.03 23.39 -25.28
N THR A 452 0.43 22.15 -25.59
CA THR A 452 -0.49 21.12 -26.14
C THR A 452 -0.47 19.81 -25.36
N THR A 453 0.29 19.76 -24.27
CA THR A 453 0.47 18.59 -23.40
C THR A 453 0.58 19.01 -21.95
N ALA A 454 0.27 18.10 -21.02
CA ALA A 454 0.44 18.32 -19.58
C ALA A 454 1.88 18.69 -19.20
N THR A 455 2.90 18.04 -19.79
CA THR A 455 4.32 18.40 -19.57
C THR A 455 4.64 19.81 -20.07
N GLY A 456 4.02 20.24 -21.16
CA GLY A 456 4.11 21.62 -21.65
C GLY A 456 3.52 22.61 -20.65
N SER A 457 2.36 22.31 -20.07
CA SER A 457 1.68 23.13 -19.05
C SER A 457 2.58 23.36 -17.83
N ILE A 458 3.20 22.28 -17.32
CA ILE A 458 4.16 22.32 -16.19
C ILE A 458 5.37 23.22 -16.50
N THR A 459 5.96 23.05 -17.69
CA THR A 459 7.14 23.81 -18.10
C THR A 459 6.82 25.29 -18.31
N SER A 460 5.64 25.60 -18.85
CA SER A 460 5.15 26.97 -18.97
C SER A 460 4.89 27.60 -17.61
N TYR A 461 4.31 26.89 -16.63
CA TYR A 461 4.09 27.43 -15.30
C TYR A 461 5.41 27.77 -14.58
N ALA A 462 6.43 26.93 -14.76
CA ALA A 462 7.78 27.22 -14.29
C ALA A 462 8.34 28.53 -14.86
N ARG A 463 8.26 28.68 -16.18
CA ARG A 463 8.68 29.88 -16.89
C ARG A 463 7.91 31.12 -16.41
N TYR A 464 6.61 30.98 -16.11
CA TYR A 464 5.84 32.05 -15.49
C TYR A 464 6.43 32.49 -14.15
N CYS A 465 6.77 31.54 -13.25
CA CYS A 465 7.38 31.87 -11.96
C CYS A 465 8.73 32.59 -12.13
N GLU A 466 9.57 32.15 -13.07
CA GLU A 466 10.85 32.79 -13.39
C GLU A 466 10.66 34.23 -13.90
N LEU A 467 9.78 34.42 -14.89
CA LEU A 467 9.47 35.75 -15.44
C LEU A 467 8.89 36.69 -14.38
N GLN A 468 8.08 36.16 -13.45
CA GLN A 468 7.53 36.93 -12.35
C GLN A 468 8.61 37.36 -11.35
N ALA A 469 9.56 36.47 -11.03
CA ALA A 469 10.71 36.78 -10.17
C ALA A 469 11.63 37.84 -10.81
N ASP A 470 11.82 37.77 -12.14
CA ASP A 470 12.60 38.74 -12.92
C ASP A 470 11.89 40.08 -13.15
N GLY A 471 10.65 40.24 -12.67
CA GLY A 471 9.85 41.45 -12.84
C GLY A 471 9.29 41.66 -14.26
N ARG A 472 9.36 40.65 -15.13
CA ARG A 472 8.88 40.66 -16.53
C ARG A 472 7.38 40.33 -16.60
N ARG A 473 6.56 41.23 -16.05
CA ARG A 473 5.12 41.00 -15.80
C ARG A 473 4.29 40.73 -17.05
N ASP A 474 4.55 41.41 -18.16
CA ASP A 474 3.76 41.26 -19.39
C ASP A 474 3.97 39.89 -20.06
N GLU A 475 5.21 39.40 -20.04
CA GLU A 475 5.56 38.08 -20.55
C GLU A 475 5.03 36.98 -19.62
N ALA A 476 5.13 37.17 -18.30
CA ALA A 476 4.54 36.26 -17.32
C ALA A 476 3.01 36.12 -17.52
N ALA A 477 2.32 37.24 -17.74
CA ALA A 477 0.88 37.25 -18.02
C ALA A 477 0.52 36.52 -19.32
N SER A 478 1.38 36.62 -20.34
CA SER A 478 1.19 35.91 -21.62
C SER A 478 1.30 34.40 -21.44
N VAL A 479 2.30 33.93 -20.67
CA VAL A 479 2.48 32.49 -20.38
C VAL A 479 1.33 31.92 -19.55
N LEU A 480 0.83 32.66 -18.53
CA LEU A 480 -0.38 32.23 -17.80
C LEU A 480 -1.59 32.12 -18.72
N LYS A 481 -1.71 33.02 -19.69
CA LYS A 481 -2.83 32.99 -20.64
C LYS A 481 -2.78 31.74 -21.53
N GLU A 482 -1.60 31.31 -21.96
CA GLU A 482 -1.43 30.06 -22.72
C GLU A 482 -1.87 28.82 -21.91
N ILE A 483 -1.53 28.77 -20.62
CA ILE A 483 -1.95 27.70 -19.71
C ILE A 483 -3.48 27.74 -19.49
N GLU A 484 -4.04 28.94 -19.29
CA GLU A 484 -5.49 29.14 -19.17
C GLU A 484 -6.23 28.65 -20.41
N ASP A 485 -5.73 28.99 -21.61
CA ASP A 485 -6.35 28.62 -22.88
C ASP A 485 -6.25 27.11 -23.14
N TYR A 486 -5.15 26.48 -22.74
CA TYR A 486 -4.99 25.01 -22.77
C TYR A 486 -6.03 24.32 -21.89
N ASN A 487 -6.13 24.72 -20.62
CA ASN A 487 -7.05 24.11 -19.66
C ASN A 487 -8.53 24.38 -20.00
N HIS A 488 -8.83 25.59 -20.49
CA HIS A 488 -10.15 25.93 -21.02
C HIS A 488 -10.52 25.03 -22.21
N TYR A 489 -9.57 24.75 -23.11
CA TYR A 489 -9.80 23.83 -24.21
C TYR A 489 -10.12 22.42 -23.72
N ASP A 490 -9.43 21.90 -22.69
CA ASP A 490 -9.69 20.57 -22.12
C ASP A 490 -11.07 20.47 -21.46
N CYS A 491 -11.49 21.51 -20.73
CA CYS A 491 -12.87 21.62 -20.20
C CYS A 491 -13.91 21.60 -21.33
N ARG A 492 -13.66 22.35 -22.42
CA ARG A 492 -14.54 22.39 -23.60
C ARG A 492 -14.57 21.06 -24.33
N SER A 493 -13.42 20.40 -24.51
CA SER A 493 -13.32 19.08 -25.11
C SER A 493 -14.11 18.05 -24.32
N THR A 494 -14.08 18.12 -22.98
CA THR A 494 -14.91 17.30 -22.09
C THR A 494 -16.40 17.56 -22.30
N GLN A 495 -16.82 18.82 -22.46
CA GLN A 495 -18.21 19.16 -22.81
C GLN A 495 -18.65 18.54 -24.13
N GLU A 496 -17.85 18.71 -25.19
CA GLU A 496 -18.22 18.21 -26.51
C GLU A 496 -18.18 16.68 -26.57
N LEU A 497 -17.28 16.04 -25.83
CA LEU A 497 -17.30 14.59 -25.65
C LEU A 497 -18.60 14.13 -24.96
N ARG A 498 -19.02 14.78 -23.86
CA ARG A 498 -20.29 14.49 -23.19
C ARG A 498 -21.46 14.60 -24.17
N ASN A 499 -21.53 15.70 -24.92
CA ASN A 499 -22.58 15.93 -25.92
C ASN A 499 -22.58 14.84 -27.00
N TRP A 500 -21.39 14.46 -27.48
CA TRP A 500 -21.22 13.42 -28.48
C TRP A 500 -21.67 12.05 -27.97
N LEU A 501 -21.33 11.67 -26.73
CA LEU A 501 -21.77 10.42 -26.12
C LEU A 501 -23.29 10.37 -25.92
N MET A 502 -23.91 11.48 -25.49
CA MET A 502 -25.37 11.59 -25.37
C MET A 502 -26.07 11.32 -26.71
N LEU A 503 -25.56 11.89 -27.80
CA LEU A 503 -26.09 11.63 -29.15
C LEU A 503 -25.98 10.14 -29.52
N ARG A 504 -24.85 9.50 -29.23
CA ARG A 504 -24.66 8.06 -29.47
C ARG A 504 -25.62 7.20 -28.65
N ALA A 505 -25.93 7.60 -27.42
CA ALA A 505 -26.90 6.91 -26.57
C ALA A 505 -28.30 6.93 -27.22
N TYR A 506 -28.78 8.11 -27.60
CA TYR A 506 -30.10 8.27 -28.24
C TYR A 506 -30.19 7.55 -29.59
N GLU A 507 -29.16 7.65 -30.44
CA GLU A 507 -29.10 6.93 -31.72
C GLU A 507 -29.16 5.41 -31.54
N SER A 508 -28.67 4.91 -30.41
CA SER A 508 -28.68 3.49 -30.06
C SER A 508 -29.93 3.06 -29.28
N GLY A 509 -30.90 3.95 -29.09
CA GLY A 509 -32.14 3.68 -28.34
C GLY A 509 -31.97 3.58 -26.82
N VAL A 510 -30.81 4.01 -26.28
CA VAL A 510 -30.55 4.04 -24.84
C VAL A 510 -30.94 5.42 -24.30
N VAL A 511 -31.76 5.43 -23.25
CA VAL A 511 -32.16 6.66 -22.56
C VAL A 511 -31.20 6.92 -21.40
N PRO A 512 -30.48 8.05 -21.38
CA PRO A 512 -29.64 8.45 -20.25
C PRO A 512 -30.50 8.75 -19.01
N VAL A 513 -30.25 8.07 -17.89
CA VAL A 513 -31.01 8.18 -16.63
C VAL A 513 -30.12 8.61 -15.45
N GLY A 514 -28.79 8.57 -15.62
CA GLY A 514 -27.82 8.87 -14.56
C GLY A 514 -27.57 7.70 -13.59
N ALA A 515 -26.45 7.78 -12.87
CA ALA A 515 -26.06 6.78 -11.87
C ALA A 515 -27.07 6.68 -10.71
N GLN A 516 -27.12 5.53 -10.02
CA GLN A 516 -27.90 5.39 -8.79
C GLN A 516 -27.24 6.21 -7.66
N PRO A 517 -27.94 7.21 -7.08
CA PRO A 517 -27.43 7.92 -5.91
C PRO A 517 -27.47 7.02 -4.68
N VAL A 518 -26.50 7.22 -3.79
CA VAL A 518 -26.42 6.49 -2.52
C VAL A 518 -27.46 7.03 -1.53
N ARG A 519 -28.42 6.19 -1.11
CA ARG A 519 -29.56 6.61 -0.27
C ARG A 519 -29.28 6.70 1.24
N ASP A 520 -28.20 6.10 1.74
CA ASP A 520 -27.93 5.98 3.19
C ASP A 520 -26.84 6.93 3.71
N GLY A 521 -27.24 8.05 4.33
CA GLY A 521 -26.51 8.58 5.50
C GLY A 521 -25.93 9.99 5.40
N ASN A 522 -26.45 10.84 6.30
CA ASN A 522 -25.94 12.13 6.78
C ASN A 522 -25.91 13.28 5.77
N THR A 523 -27.00 14.07 5.77
CA THR A 523 -26.90 15.50 5.48
C THR A 523 -25.76 16.09 6.29
N VAL A 524 -24.85 16.83 5.64
CA VAL A 524 -23.84 17.68 6.30
C VAL A 524 -24.56 18.47 7.40
N GLU A 525 -24.33 18.11 8.66
CA GLU A 525 -24.82 18.91 9.78
C GLU A 525 -24.00 20.20 9.76
N ASP A 526 -24.61 21.23 9.19
CA ASP A 526 -24.11 22.59 9.25
C ASP A 526 -23.89 22.96 10.74
N ARG A 527 -22.61 22.96 11.14
CA ARG A 527 -22.02 23.45 12.41
C ARG A 527 -21.79 22.43 13.53
N ASP A 528 -20.83 21.54 13.30
CA ASP A 528 -20.10 20.85 14.36
C ASP A 528 -19.20 21.82 15.15
N GLN A 529 -19.71 22.37 16.27
CA GLN A 529 -18.94 23.26 17.16
C GLN A 529 -17.69 22.59 17.76
N LEU A 530 -17.70 21.26 17.90
CA LEU A 530 -16.56 20.51 18.42
C LEU A 530 -15.43 20.49 17.39
N ALA A 531 -15.73 20.25 16.11
CA ALA A 531 -14.74 20.37 15.04
C ALA A 531 -14.13 21.78 14.96
N VAL A 532 -14.94 22.82 15.12
CA VAL A 532 -14.46 24.22 15.14
C VAL A 532 -13.49 24.45 16.31
N SER A 533 -13.83 23.94 17.51
CA SER A 533 -12.99 24.11 18.70
C SER A 533 -11.64 23.42 18.56
N LEU A 534 -11.63 22.18 18.05
CA LEU A 534 -10.41 21.41 17.82
C LEU A 534 -9.53 22.06 16.73
N SER A 535 -10.14 22.43 15.58
CA SER A 535 -9.42 23.08 14.47
C SER A 535 -8.82 24.43 14.83
N THR A 536 -9.53 25.22 15.65
CA THR A 536 -9.03 26.52 16.15
C THR A 536 -7.75 26.33 16.97
N PHE A 537 -7.65 25.27 17.76
CA PHE A 537 -6.46 24.99 18.57
C PHE A 537 -5.30 24.43 17.74
N THR A 538 -5.58 23.53 16.80
CA THR A 538 -4.55 22.98 15.91
C THR A 538 -3.96 24.05 14.99
N GLY A 539 -4.76 25.06 14.62
CA GLY A 539 -4.37 26.15 13.73
C GLY A 539 -4.13 25.69 12.29
N ASP A 540 -3.66 26.62 11.47
CA ASP A 540 -3.39 26.41 10.03
C ASP A 540 -1.94 26.00 9.72
N ALA A 541 -1.14 25.71 10.74
CA ALA A 541 0.25 25.30 10.57
C ALA A 541 0.34 23.96 9.83
N ALA A 542 1.35 23.83 8.95
CA ALA A 542 1.69 22.57 8.31
C ALA A 542 1.96 21.49 9.37
N VAL A 543 1.72 20.22 9.04
CA VAL A 543 1.78 19.09 9.99
C VAL A 543 3.12 19.02 10.74
N ASP A 544 4.22 19.34 10.06
CA ASP A 544 5.59 19.37 10.57
C ASP A 544 5.90 20.59 11.46
N GLN A 545 5.06 21.62 11.44
CA GLN A 545 5.20 22.85 12.23
C GLN A 545 4.31 22.87 13.47
N ARG A 546 3.47 21.85 13.66
CA ARG A 546 2.60 21.71 14.84
C ARG A 546 3.43 21.37 16.08
N THR A 547 3.05 21.94 17.22
CA THR A 547 3.59 21.46 18.50
C THR A 547 3.12 20.03 18.78
N PRO A 548 3.78 19.27 19.68
CA PRO A 548 3.29 17.96 20.10
C PRO A 548 1.83 18.00 20.58
N GLU A 549 1.47 19.04 21.33
CA GLU A 549 0.09 19.25 21.79
C GLU A 549 -0.89 19.45 20.64
N GLN A 550 -0.55 20.28 19.65
CA GLN A 550 -1.39 20.48 18.47
C GLN A 550 -1.52 19.18 17.65
N THR A 551 -0.43 18.40 17.55
CA THR A 551 -0.44 17.10 16.88
C THR A 551 -1.39 16.13 17.58
N ALA A 552 -1.33 16.03 18.91
CA ALA A 552 -2.23 15.16 19.67
C ALA A 552 -3.71 15.56 19.50
N VAL A 553 -4.02 16.86 19.47
CA VAL A 553 -5.38 17.35 19.22
C VAL A 553 -5.84 17.07 17.79
N ALA A 554 -4.95 17.24 16.80
CA ALA A 554 -5.22 16.91 15.40
C ALA A 554 -5.52 15.42 15.21
N MET A 555 -4.72 14.54 15.83
CA MET A 555 -4.97 13.09 15.83
C MET A 555 -6.32 12.75 16.45
N LEU A 556 -6.71 13.38 17.57
CA LEU A 556 -8.03 13.11 18.15
C LEU A 556 -9.17 13.63 17.25
N ALA A 557 -8.99 14.78 16.59
CA ALA A 557 -9.94 15.28 15.59
C ALA A 557 -10.06 14.33 14.39
N ALA A 558 -8.93 13.78 13.92
CA ALA A 558 -8.89 12.79 12.86
C ALA A 558 -9.54 11.45 13.29
N ALA A 559 -9.43 11.05 14.55
CA ALA A 559 -10.06 9.83 15.05
C ALA A 559 -11.59 9.87 14.98
N ARG A 560 -12.22 11.04 15.14
CA ARG A 560 -13.69 11.22 15.05
C ARG A 560 -14.26 10.75 13.72
N GLY A 561 -13.52 10.99 12.63
CA GLY A 561 -13.90 10.57 11.27
C GLY A 561 -13.36 9.21 10.86
N TYR A 562 -12.55 8.53 11.69
CA TYR A 562 -11.81 7.32 11.34
C TYR A 562 -12.70 6.22 10.75
N HIS A 563 -13.66 5.71 11.53
CA HIS A 563 -14.50 4.59 11.09
C HIS A 563 -15.33 4.93 9.84
N ARG A 564 -15.79 6.17 9.70
CA ARG A 564 -16.50 6.60 8.50
C ARG A 564 -15.59 6.53 7.27
N ARG A 565 -14.34 6.98 7.40
CA ARG A 565 -13.35 6.94 6.32
C ARG A 565 -12.91 5.51 5.97
N GLU A 566 -12.82 4.62 6.95
CA GLU A 566 -12.56 3.20 6.72
C GLU A 566 -13.71 2.51 5.96
N ASP A 567 -14.97 2.90 6.23
CA ASP A 567 -16.13 2.33 5.55
C ASP A 567 -16.32 2.88 4.11
N LYS A 568 -15.80 4.08 3.80
CA LYS A 568 -16.00 4.77 2.50
C LYS A 568 -15.55 3.92 1.29
N PRO A 569 -14.30 3.39 1.23
CA PRO A 569 -13.85 2.55 0.11
C PRO A 569 -14.74 1.33 -0.15
N PHE A 570 -15.22 0.69 0.92
CA PHE A 570 -16.15 -0.43 0.81
C PHE A 570 -17.43 0.00 0.08
N TRP A 571 -18.02 1.10 0.52
CA TRP A 571 -19.27 1.60 -0.05
C TRP A 571 -19.09 2.07 -1.48
N TRP A 572 -18.02 2.82 -1.78
CA TRP A 572 -17.68 3.19 -3.14
C TRP A 572 -17.57 1.95 -4.04
N ALA A 573 -16.81 0.94 -3.63
CA ALA A 573 -16.70 -0.30 -4.40
C ALA A 573 -18.04 -1.04 -4.54
N HIS A 574 -18.91 -1.02 -3.52
CA HIS A 574 -20.25 -1.60 -3.60
C HIS A 574 -21.13 -0.88 -4.63
N PHE A 575 -21.15 0.45 -4.63
CA PHE A 575 -21.92 1.24 -5.60
C PHE A 575 -21.33 1.20 -7.00
N ASP A 576 -20.00 1.16 -7.11
CA ASP A 576 -19.32 0.92 -8.38
C ASP A 576 -19.78 -0.42 -8.98
N ARG A 577 -19.96 -1.48 -8.19
CA ARG A 577 -20.49 -2.77 -8.69
C ARG A 577 -21.95 -2.72 -9.12
N LEU A 578 -22.76 -1.86 -8.50
CA LEU A 578 -24.15 -1.65 -8.88
C LEU A 578 -24.29 -0.83 -10.17
N ASN A 579 -23.39 0.13 -10.39
CA ASN A 579 -23.46 1.05 -11.51
C ASN A 579 -22.62 0.60 -12.73
N PHE A 580 -21.46 -0.03 -12.53
CA PHE A 580 -20.56 -0.39 -13.61
C PHE A 580 -20.75 -1.83 -14.13
N PRO A 581 -20.37 -2.11 -15.40
CA PRO A 581 -20.43 -3.45 -15.99
C PRO A 581 -19.62 -4.49 -15.20
N VAL A 582 -20.08 -5.75 -15.22
CA VAL A 582 -19.51 -6.86 -14.44
C VAL A 582 -18.02 -7.03 -14.68
N GLU A 583 -17.55 -6.90 -15.92
CA GLU A 583 -16.15 -7.15 -16.28
C GLU A 583 -15.16 -6.11 -15.73
N GLU A 584 -15.63 -4.98 -15.19
CA GLU A 584 -14.75 -4.03 -14.48
C GLU A 584 -14.43 -4.48 -13.07
N TRP A 585 -15.24 -5.37 -12.49
CA TRP A 585 -15.17 -5.71 -11.07
C TRP A 585 -15.29 -7.20 -10.75
N ALA A 586 -15.58 -8.07 -11.72
CA ALA A 586 -15.67 -9.52 -11.51
C ALA A 586 -14.37 -10.11 -10.96
N ASP A 587 -13.24 -9.56 -11.39
CA ASP A 587 -11.91 -9.98 -10.94
C ASP A 587 -11.47 -9.29 -9.63
N ASN A 588 -12.33 -8.43 -9.05
CA ASN A 588 -12.02 -7.76 -7.78
C ASN A 588 -11.97 -8.78 -6.65
N THR A 589 -11.20 -8.45 -5.62
CA THR A 589 -11.08 -9.28 -4.42
C THR A 589 -12.43 -9.49 -3.74
N ASP A 590 -12.64 -10.70 -3.23
CA ASP A 590 -13.81 -11.15 -2.46
C ASP A 590 -15.12 -11.15 -3.28
N VAL A 591 -15.03 -11.22 -4.61
CA VAL A 591 -16.16 -11.35 -5.53
C VAL A 591 -16.25 -12.76 -6.10
N PHE A 592 -17.34 -13.47 -5.81
CA PHE A 592 -17.67 -14.74 -6.44
C PHE A 592 -18.63 -14.49 -7.59
N PHE A 593 -18.19 -14.74 -8.81
CA PHE A 593 -19.04 -14.62 -10.00
C PHE A 593 -19.76 -15.96 -10.26
N ALA A 594 -21.08 -15.93 -10.36
CA ALA A 594 -21.90 -17.12 -10.55
C ALA A 594 -22.20 -17.32 -12.05
N GLU A 595 -21.57 -18.34 -12.64
CA GLU A 595 -21.88 -18.79 -14.01
C GLU A 595 -23.25 -19.48 -14.08
N HIS A 596 -23.61 -20.19 -13.01
CA HIS A 596 -24.87 -20.90 -12.88
C HIS A 596 -25.45 -20.74 -11.48
N ALA A 597 -26.77 -20.57 -11.40
CA ALA A 597 -27.51 -20.48 -10.15
C ALA A 597 -28.74 -21.40 -10.19
N SER A 598 -29.09 -22.01 -9.05
CA SER A 598 -30.27 -22.87 -8.92
C SER A 598 -30.86 -22.82 -7.51
N VAL A 599 -32.17 -23.01 -7.37
CA VAL A 599 -32.84 -23.05 -6.06
C VAL A 599 -32.81 -24.48 -5.52
N SER A 600 -32.25 -24.66 -4.32
CA SER A 600 -32.18 -25.98 -3.65
C SER A 600 -33.31 -26.16 -2.62
N VAL A 601 -33.74 -25.08 -1.97
CA VAL A 601 -34.92 -25.04 -1.11
C VAL A 601 -35.66 -23.77 -1.43
N ASP A 602 -36.91 -23.88 -1.87
CA ASP A 602 -37.75 -22.73 -2.17
C ASP A 602 -38.19 -21.98 -0.89
N TRP A 603 -38.77 -20.81 -1.06
CA TRP A 603 -39.19 -19.92 0.02
C TRP A 603 -40.02 -20.64 1.08
N ASN A 604 -39.50 -20.70 2.31
CA ASN A 604 -40.17 -21.25 3.47
C ASN A 604 -39.90 -20.44 4.74
N THR A 605 -40.71 -20.65 5.78
CA THR A 605 -40.52 -20.01 7.09
C THR A 605 -40.34 -21.09 8.15
N PRO A 606 -39.09 -21.50 8.47
CA PRO A 606 -38.84 -22.51 9.50
C PRO A 606 -39.35 -22.08 10.88
N PRO A 607 -39.59 -23.01 11.83
CA PRO A 607 -40.23 -22.74 13.13
C PRO A 607 -39.57 -21.68 14.03
N ARG A 608 -38.33 -21.26 13.72
CA ARG A 608 -37.57 -20.21 14.44
C ARG A 608 -37.27 -18.98 13.58
N ALA A 609 -37.68 -18.97 12.31
CA ALA A 609 -37.42 -17.86 11.40
C ALA A 609 -38.55 -16.83 11.48
N ARG A 610 -38.18 -15.55 11.56
CA ARG A 610 -39.14 -14.43 11.57
C ARG A 610 -39.56 -13.97 10.17
N LYS A 611 -38.83 -14.39 9.13
CA LYS A 611 -39.06 -14.02 7.73
C LYS A 611 -38.95 -15.27 6.84
N PRO A 612 -39.69 -15.34 5.72
CA PRO A 612 -39.45 -16.33 4.69
C PRO A 612 -37.99 -16.30 4.23
N GLN A 613 -37.42 -17.46 3.95
CA GLN A 613 -36.06 -17.63 3.47
C GLN A 613 -36.00 -18.74 2.41
N ARG A 614 -35.04 -18.67 1.49
CA ARG A 614 -34.76 -19.72 0.49
C ARG A 614 -33.28 -20.08 0.47
N ARG A 615 -32.94 -21.25 -0.08
CA ARG A 615 -31.56 -21.67 -0.31
C ARG A 615 -31.25 -21.70 -1.80
N VAL A 616 -30.21 -20.98 -2.20
CA VAL A 616 -29.74 -20.90 -3.57
C VAL A 616 -28.34 -21.50 -3.65
N LYS A 617 -28.12 -22.32 -4.66
CA LYS A 617 -26.85 -22.98 -4.97
C LYS A 617 -26.25 -22.33 -6.21
N LEU A 618 -25.05 -21.81 -6.08
CA LEU A 618 -24.31 -21.09 -7.10
C LEU A 618 -23.07 -21.88 -7.50
N ARG A 619 -22.79 -21.95 -8.80
CA ARG A 619 -21.57 -22.51 -9.36
C ARG A 619 -20.87 -21.44 -10.19
N GLY A 620 -19.57 -21.29 -9.99
CA GLY A 620 -18.79 -20.25 -10.63
C GLY A 620 -17.40 -20.15 -10.03
N GLU A 621 -16.83 -18.95 -10.01
CA GLU A 621 -15.44 -18.73 -9.60
C GLU A 621 -15.28 -17.53 -8.65
N LEU A 622 -14.35 -17.67 -7.70
CA LEU A 622 -13.83 -16.59 -6.88
C LEU A 622 -12.45 -16.22 -7.44
N ALA A 623 -12.34 -15.11 -8.16
CA ALA A 623 -11.10 -14.73 -8.82
C ALA A 623 -9.94 -14.55 -7.81
N ARG A 624 -10.21 -13.83 -6.71
CA ARG A 624 -9.24 -13.51 -5.64
C ARG A 624 -9.98 -13.29 -4.32
N GLY A 625 -9.35 -13.61 -3.19
CA GLY A 625 -9.89 -13.30 -1.86
C GLY A 625 -10.49 -14.50 -1.12
N GLU A 626 -11.38 -14.23 -0.17
CA GLU A 626 -12.14 -15.24 0.58
C GLU A 626 -13.63 -14.82 0.64
N LEU A 627 -14.55 -15.79 0.63
CA LEU A 627 -15.97 -15.50 0.90
C LEU A 627 -16.21 -15.42 2.40
N VAL A 628 -16.69 -14.26 2.86
CA VAL A 628 -17.19 -14.07 4.22
C VAL A 628 -18.60 -14.66 4.39
N ALA A 629 -19.01 -14.88 5.63
CA ALA A 629 -20.33 -15.45 5.92
C ALA A 629 -21.49 -14.53 5.48
N ASP A 630 -21.39 -13.22 5.73
CA ASP A 630 -22.40 -12.25 5.33
C ASP A 630 -21.99 -11.55 4.03
N VAL A 631 -22.83 -11.68 2.99
CA VAL A 631 -22.55 -11.20 1.64
C VAL A 631 -23.72 -10.41 1.06
N PHE A 632 -23.44 -9.64 0.02
CA PHE A 632 -24.47 -9.15 -0.90
C PHE A 632 -24.56 -10.07 -2.11
N ALA A 633 -25.76 -10.57 -2.38
CA ALA A 633 -26.14 -11.22 -3.62
C ALA A 633 -26.57 -10.16 -4.64
N LEU A 634 -25.86 -10.07 -5.77
CA LEU A 634 -26.15 -9.12 -6.85
C LEU A 634 -27.08 -9.73 -7.90
N TYR A 635 -28.01 -8.96 -8.45
CA TYR A 635 -28.97 -9.40 -9.47
C TYR A 635 -28.99 -8.44 -10.65
N ASP A 636 -28.83 -8.96 -11.86
CA ASP A 636 -29.00 -8.17 -13.08
C ASP A 636 -30.48 -7.76 -13.30
N PRO A 637 -30.71 -6.70 -14.10
CA PRO A 637 -32.05 -6.36 -14.57
C PRO A 637 -32.76 -7.53 -15.28
N PRO A 638 -34.07 -7.75 -15.06
CA PRO A 638 -34.94 -6.97 -14.18
C PRO A 638 -34.73 -7.29 -12.71
N ALA A 639 -34.51 -6.26 -11.88
CA ALA A 639 -34.25 -6.42 -10.45
C ALA A 639 -35.39 -7.15 -9.70
N PRO A 640 -35.08 -7.90 -8.63
CA PRO A 640 -36.10 -8.43 -7.73
C PRO A 640 -37.03 -7.31 -7.20
N PRO A 641 -38.35 -7.55 -7.16
CA PRO A 641 -39.31 -6.55 -6.67
C PRO A 641 -38.94 -6.05 -5.26
N GLY A 642 -38.96 -4.73 -5.06
CA GLY A 642 -38.68 -4.10 -3.77
C GLY A 642 -37.20 -4.01 -3.38
N MET A 643 -36.26 -4.45 -4.23
CA MET A 643 -34.80 -4.29 -4.01
C MET A 643 -34.19 -3.09 -4.76
N SER A 644 -34.87 -2.57 -5.78
CA SER A 644 -34.51 -1.35 -6.51
C SER A 644 -35.77 -0.56 -6.81
N ASP A 645 -35.66 0.77 -6.89
CA ASP A 645 -36.75 1.66 -7.29
C ASP A 645 -36.99 1.67 -8.80
N ASP A 646 -36.04 1.13 -9.56
CA ASP A 646 -36.07 1.01 -11.01
C ASP A 646 -35.71 -0.43 -11.39
N PRO A 647 -36.63 -1.18 -12.02
CA PRO A 647 -36.40 -2.57 -12.38
C PRO A 647 -35.29 -2.75 -13.43
N ASP A 648 -34.97 -1.70 -14.21
CA ASP A 648 -33.94 -1.77 -15.25
C ASP A 648 -32.51 -1.55 -14.70
N ARG A 649 -32.36 -1.47 -13.38
CA ARG A 649 -31.07 -1.31 -12.70
C ARG A 649 -30.68 -2.57 -11.92
N ARG A 650 -29.38 -2.79 -11.74
CA ARG A 650 -28.87 -3.88 -10.88
C ARG A 650 -29.31 -3.65 -9.44
N ALA A 651 -29.55 -4.74 -8.71
CA ALA A 651 -29.92 -4.69 -7.30
C ALA A 651 -29.01 -5.58 -6.45
N ALA A 652 -28.95 -5.29 -5.16
CA ALA A 652 -28.23 -6.08 -4.16
C ALA A 652 -29.18 -6.50 -3.02
N GLY A 653 -29.14 -7.78 -2.65
CA GLY A 653 -29.83 -8.34 -1.48
C GLY A 653 -28.84 -8.92 -0.48
N ARG A 654 -29.16 -8.87 0.83
CA ARG A 654 -28.33 -9.55 1.84
C ARG A 654 -28.53 -11.07 1.77
N ALA A 655 -27.44 -11.81 1.80
CA ALA A 655 -27.45 -13.27 1.89
C ALA A 655 -26.38 -13.75 2.88
N THR A 656 -26.55 -14.98 3.38
CA THR A 656 -25.57 -15.64 4.25
C THR A 656 -25.04 -16.89 3.56
N VAL A 657 -23.73 -17.02 3.41
CA VAL A 657 -23.07 -18.24 2.95
C VAL A 657 -23.19 -19.31 4.05
N VAL A 658 -23.79 -20.44 3.73
CA VAL A 658 -24.02 -21.55 4.69
C VAL A 658 -23.23 -22.80 4.37
N ALA A 659 -22.76 -22.93 3.13
CA ALA A 659 -21.85 -23.99 2.72
C ALA A 659 -21.05 -23.57 1.49
N ALA A 660 -19.83 -24.07 1.39
CA ALA A 660 -18.98 -24.03 0.21
C ALA A 660 -18.32 -25.41 0.06
N ASP A 661 -18.07 -25.84 -1.17
CA ASP A 661 -17.35 -27.08 -1.47
C ASP A 661 -15.89 -27.01 -0.99
N ASP A 662 -15.20 -25.92 -1.31
CA ASP A 662 -13.89 -25.57 -0.78
C ASP A 662 -13.92 -24.11 -0.28
N PRO A 663 -13.81 -23.85 1.03
CA PRO A 663 -13.78 -22.48 1.55
C PRO A 663 -12.62 -21.62 1.03
N ALA A 664 -11.54 -22.21 0.52
CA ALA A 664 -10.37 -21.49 0.02
C ALA A 664 -10.45 -21.15 -1.48
N LEU A 665 -11.14 -21.99 -2.27
CA LEU A 665 -11.38 -21.82 -3.70
C LEU A 665 -12.77 -22.35 -4.05
N PRO A 666 -13.83 -21.68 -3.59
CA PRO A 666 -15.17 -22.19 -3.78
C PRO A 666 -15.48 -22.23 -5.26
N THR A 667 -15.91 -23.39 -5.75
CA THR A 667 -16.51 -23.53 -7.08
C THR A 667 -18.02 -23.70 -6.99
N GLU A 668 -18.49 -24.05 -5.78
CA GLU A 668 -19.89 -24.27 -5.48
C GLU A 668 -20.24 -23.68 -4.10
N VAL A 669 -21.14 -22.70 -4.07
CA VAL A 669 -21.55 -21.99 -2.84
C VAL A 669 -23.04 -22.14 -2.63
N THR A 670 -23.46 -22.45 -1.41
CA THR A 670 -24.86 -22.40 -0.99
C THR A 670 -25.08 -21.20 -0.09
N ILE A 671 -26.03 -20.36 -0.48
CA ILE A 671 -26.45 -19.19 0.29
C ILE A 671 -27.87 -19.37 0.83
N VAL A 672 -28.16 -18.68 1.93
CA VAL A 672 -29.51 -18.43 2.43
C VAL A 672 -29.85 -16.96 2.18
N GLU A 673 -30.93 -16.73 1.44
CA GLU A 673 -31.53 -15.42 1.24
C GLU A 673 -32.79 -15.29 2.10
N ARG A 674 -33.06 -14.09 2.61
CA ARG A 674 -34.27 -13.79 3.40
C ARG A 674 -35.10 -12.76 2.66
N ALA A 675 -36.42 -12.87 2.76
CA ALA A 675 -37.33 -11.93 2.12
C ALA A 675 -37.11 -10.51 2.68
N GLY A 676 -37.39 -9.52 1.83
CA GLY A 676 -37.30 -8.09 2.17
C GLY A 676 -38.24 -7.68 3.31
N ASN A 677 -38.30 -6.38 3.60
CA ASN A 677 -39.22 -5.86 4.63
C ASN A 677 -40.70 -5.98 4.23
N ASP A 678 -40.99 -6.12 2.95
CA ASP A 678 -42.32 -6.40 2.40
C ASP A 678 -42.74 -7.88 2.52
N GLY A 679 -41.80 -8.77 2.88
CA GLY A 679 -42.02 -10.20 3.08
C GLY A 679 -42.36 -10.97 1.80
N LYS A 680 -42.19 -10.38 0.61
CA LYS A 680 -42.61 -10.99 -0.65
C LYS A 680 -41.52 -11.90 -1.26
N PRO A 681 -41.86 -13.14 -1.63
CA PRO A 681 -40.98 -14.02 -2.42
C PRO A 681 -40.71 -13.47 -3.84
N PHE A 682 -39.56 -13.84 -4.42
CA PHE A 682 -39.17 -13.54 -5.80
C PHE A 682 -38.43 -14.72 -6.45
N HIS A 683 -38.29 -14.70 -7.79
CA HIS A 683 -37.74 -15.82 -8.58
C HIS A 683 -36.35 -15.55 -9.18
N GLN A 684 -35.96 -14.29 -9.36
CA GLN A 684 -34.64 -13.89 -9.87
C GLN A 684 -33.51 -14.55 -9.08
N LEU A 685 -32.42 -14.89 -9.76
CA LEU A 685 -31.25 -15.54 -9.19
C LEU A 685 -30.05 -14.61 -9.24
N PRO A 686 -29.13 -14.68 -8.25
CA PRO A 686 -28.00 -13.77 -8.22
C PRO A 686 -26.93 -14.16 -9.24
N ILE A 687 -26.26 -13.15 -9.77
CA ILE A 687 -25.15 -13.26 -10.73
C ILE A 687 -23.78 -13.25 -10.04
N ALA A 688 -23.71 -12.75 -8.81
CA ALA A 688 -22.48 -12.67 -8.05
C ALA A 688 -22.76 -12.57 -6.54
N LEU A 689 -21.79 -13.01 -5.74
CA LEU A 689 -21.69 -12.70 -4.32
C LEU A 689 -20.55 -11.71 -4.11
N THR A 690 -20.80 -10.70 -3.29
CA THR A 690 -19.84 -9.63 -2.99
C THR A 690 -19.78 -9.38 -1.49
N PRO A 691 -18.74 -8.71 -0.97
CA PRO A 691 -18.57 -8.51 0.47
C PRO A 691 -19.81 -7.86 1.12
N GLY A 692 -20.27 -8.39 2.24
CA GLY A 692 -21.37 -7.83 3.01
C GLY A 692 -21.02 -6.51 3.69
N PRO A 693 -22.00 -5.79 4.28
CA PRO A 693 -21.78 -4.46 4.85
C PRO A 693 -20.75 -4.49 5.99
N PRO A 694 -19.99 -3.39 6.22
CA PRO A 694 -19.02 -3.31 7.30
C PRO A 694 -19.67 -3.51 8.68
N ILE A 695 -18.86 -3.93 9.65
CA ILE A 695 -19.32 -4.13 11.02
C ILE A 695 -19.75 -2.78 11.62
N PRO A 696 -20.94 -2.68 12.26
CA PRO A 696 -21.38 -1.42 12.88
C PRO A 696 -20.41 -0.90 13.95
N THR A 697 -19.95 0.35 13.79
CA THR A 697 -18.95 0.99 14.65
C THR A 697 -19.52 2.03 15.62
N THR A 698 -20.85 2.11 15.78
CA THR A 698 -21.55 3.19 16.51
C THR A 698 -20.97 3.46 17.91
N ALA A 699 -20.78 2.41 18.73
CA ALA A 699 -20.27 2.58 20.09
C ALA A 699 -18.82 3.11 20.12
N LEU A 700 -17.98 2.72 19.15
CA LEU A 700 -16.61 3.24 19.06
C LEU A 700 -16.62 4.73 18.70
N ARG A 701 -17.43 5.11 17.70
CA ARG A 701 -17.59 6.51 17.29
C ARG A 701 -18.11 7.38 18.43
N GLU A 702 -19.14 6.94 19.16
CA GLU A 702 -19.70 7.66 20.31
C GLU A 702 -18.66 7.83 21.43
N SER A 703 -17.84 6.81 21.70
CA SER A 703 -16.76 6.90 22.69
C SER A 703 -15.66 7.88 22.27
N ILE A 704 -15.23 7.85 21.00
CA ILE A 704 -14.27 8.81 20.44
C ILE A 704 -14.83 10.23 20.52
N GLU A 705 -16.09 10.43 20.12
CA GLU A 705 -16.75 11.73 20.14
C GLU A 705 -16.79 12.32 21.54
N ALA A 706 -17.15 11.51 22.53
CA ALA A 706 -17.18 11.95 23.91
C ALA A 706 -15.77 12.19 24.50
N THR A 707 -14.76 11.46 24.05
CA THR A 707 -13.35 11.70 24.41
C THR A 707 -12.84 13.02 23.82
N ALA A 708 -13.18 13.29 22.55
CA ALA A 708 -12.89 14.55 21.86
C ALA A 708 -13.58 15.73 22.54
N ALA A 709 -14.86 15.60 22.91
CA ALA A 709 -15.60 16.63 23.62
C ALA A 709 -14.98 16.95 24.99
N ALA A 710 -14.58 15.93 25.75
CA ALA A 710 -13.92 16.11 27.05
C ALA A 710 -12.57 16.82 26.92
N LEU A 711 -11.77 16.45 25.91
CA LEU A 711 -10.50 17.13 25.63
C LEU A 711 -10.72 18.59 25.21
N ALA A 712 -11.66 18.85 24.30
CA ALA A 712 -11.96 20.18 23.80
C ALA A 712 -12.39 21.14 24.92
N ALA A 713 -13.19 20.65 25.87
CA ALA A 713 -13.61 21.42 27.04
C ALA A 713 -12.44 21.83 27.96
N GLY A 714 -11.30 21.12 27.91
CA GLY A 714 -10.10 21.42 28.69
C GLY A 714 -9.09 22.33 28.02
N LEU A 715 -9.23 22.60 26.71
CA LEU A 715 -8.26 23.39 25.95
C LEU A 715 -8.07 24.81 26.53
N PRO A 716 -6.82 25.34 26.56
CA PRO A 716 -5.60 24.83 25.92
C PRO A 716 -4.83 23.77 26.75
N ARG A 717 -5.32 23.36 27.92
CA ARG A 717 -4.63 22.37 28.77
C ARG A 717 -5.14 20.96 28.45
N LEU A 718 -4.25 20.11 27.94
CA LEU A 718 -4.61 18.73 27.66
C LEU A 718 -4.86 17.94 28.96
N PRO A 719 -5.87 17.05 28.99
CA PRO A 719 -6.15 16.23 30.16
C PRO A 719 -5.03 15.22 30.42
N ARG A 720 -4.82 14.89 31.69
CA ARG A 720 -3.80 13.94 32.15
C ARG A 720 -4.32 12.50 32.08
N THR A 721 -4.39 11.94 30.88
CA THR A 721 -4.87 10.57 30.63
C THR A 721 -3.85 9.73 29.87
N ALA A 722 -4.00 8.41 29.93
CA ALA A 722 -3.14 7.46 29.23
C ALA A 722 -3.11 7.68 27.72
N VAL A 723 -4.28 7.93 27.11
CA VAL A 723 -4.38 8.18 25.67
C VAL A 723 -3.67 9.47 25.25
N VAL A 724 -3.73 10.53 26.07
CA VAL A 724 -3.02 11.78 25.78
C VAL A 724 -1.51 11.60 25.85
N ASP A 725 -1.00 10.82 26.81
CA ASP A 725 0.44 10.51 26.86
C ASP A 725 0.91 9.70 25.65
N ILE A 726 0.10 8.75 25.17
CA ILE A 726 0.37 7.98 23.94
C ILE A 726 0.43 8.94 22.74
N LEU A 727 -0.60 9.78 22.56
CA LEU A 727 -0.66 10.72 21.42
C LEU A 727 0.49 11.73 21.44
N LEU A 728 0.96 12.14 22.63
CA LEU A 728 2.11 13.03 22.78
C LEU A 728 3.46 12.30 22.72
N ARG A 729 3.47 10.96 22.60
CA ARG A 729 4.67 10.09 22.70
C ARG A 729 5.52 10.36 23.95
N ARG A 730 4.87 10.76 25.04
CA ARG A 730 5.53 11.03 26.33
C ARG A 730 5.91 9.71 26.99
N ALA A 731 6.99 9.73 27.76
CA ALA A 731 7.30 8.62 28.67
C ALA A 731 6.10 8.39 29.63
N PRO A 732 5.79 7.14 30.01
CA PRO A 732 4.77 6.82 31.00
C PRO A 732 4.87 7.69 32.24
N ARG A 733 3.75 8.32 32.63
CA ARG A 733 3.69 9.11 33.85
C ARG A 733 3.58 8.18 35.06
N THR A 734 4.56 8.27 35.94
CA THR A 734 4.63 7.53 37.21
C THR A 734 4.29 8.44 38.40
N ARG A 735 3.66 7.90 39.45
CA ARG A 735 3.36 8.59 40.71
C ARG A 735 4.64 8.91 41.49
N SER A 736 5.63 8.02 41.45
CA SER A 736 6.93 8.25 42.09
C SER A 736 7.80 9.31 41.39
N GLY A 737 7.57 9.57 40.09
CA GLY A 737 8.44 10.38 39.25
C GLY A 737 9.75 9.69 38.84
N SER A 738 9.92 8.41 39.13
CA SER A 738 11.12 7.63 38.81
C SER A 738 11.07 7.05 37.40
N ALA A 739 12.23 6.66 36.86
CA ALA A 739 12.30 5.89 35.62
C ALA A 739 11.68 4.48 35.81
N LEU A 740 11.29 3.84 34.69
CA LEU A 740 10.75 2.49 34.70
C LEU A 740 11.77 1.50 35.32
N PRO A 741 11.35 0.61 36.24
CA PRO A 741 12.23 -0.37 36.86
C PRO A 741 12.85 -1.32 35.84
N ARG A 742 14.11 -1.71 36.05
CA ARG A 742 14.84 -2.65 35.21
C ARG A 742 15.63 -3.61 36.10
N GLY A 743 15.11 -4.80 36.28
CA GLY A 743 15.66 -5.89 37.07
C GLY A 743 15.78 -7.18 36.27
N ALA A 744 15.95 -8.30 36.97
CA ALA A 744 16.10 -9.62 36.36
C ALA A 744 14.77 -10.34 36.08
N ASP A 745 13.67 -9.97 36.77
CA ASP A 745 12.33 -10.48 36.51
C ASP A 745 11.50 -9.41 35.80
N THR A 746 11.49 -9.46 34.46
CA THR A 746 10.73 -8.52 33.63
C THR A 746 9.25 -8.47 33.98
N ALA A 747 8.64 -9.58 34.43
CA ALA A 747 7.23 -9.57 34.85
C ALA A 747 7.07 -8.79 36.16
N ALA A 748 8.01 -8.87 37.09
CA ALA A 748 8.00 -8.07 38.32
C ALA A 748 8.22 -6.58 38.01
N ASP A 749 9.13 -6.25 37.10
CA ASP A 749 9.37 -4.86 36.68
C ASP A 749 8.14 -4.25 36.02
N ILE A 750 7.49 -4.98 35.10
CA ILE A 750 6.24 -4.55 34.48
C ILE A 750 5.15 -4.38 35.54
N THR A 751 4.97 -5.32 36.47
CA THR A 751 3.99 -5.18 37.57
C THR A 751 4.27 -3.93 38.41
N ALA A 752 5.52 -3.70 38.83
CA ALA A 752 5.90 -2.53 39.62
C ALA A 752 5.68 -1.21 38.86
N ALA A 753 6.04 -1.17 37.57
CA ALA A 753 5.79 -0.03 36.71
C ALA A 753 4.30 0.29 36.57
N VAL A 754 3.46 -0.73 36.33
CA VAL A 754 2.01 -0.59 36.19
C VAL A 754 1.38 -0.07 37.49
N LEU A 755 1.80 -0.60 38.64
CA LEU A 755 1.33 -0.13 39.96
C LEU A 755 1.69 1.34 40.23
N ASP A 756 2.78 1.84 39.66
CA ASP A 756 3.24 3.22 39.82
C ASP A 756 2.64 4.18 38.79
N LEU A 757 1.82 3.75 37.82
CA LEU A 757 1.25 4.66 36.82
C LEU A 757 0.28 5.70 37.42
N ASP A 758 0.37 6.94 36.93
CA ASP A 758 -0.52 8.06 37.24
C ASP A 758 -1.52 8.31 36.09
N SER A 759 -2.52 7.42 35.97
CA SER A 759 -3.51 7.42 34.89
C SER A 759 -2.84 7.55 33.52
N SER A 760 -1.92 6.63 33.25
CA SER A 760 -0.99 6.66 32.11
C SER A 760 -0.94 5.30 31.40
N TYR A 761 -0.02 5.11 30.47
CA TYR A 761 0.15 3.87 29.73
C TYR A 761 1.48 3.19 30.05
N LEU A 762 1.61 1.92 29.73
CA LEU A 762 2.88 1.22 29.62
C LEU A 762 2.89 0.39 28.33
N ALA A 763 3.96 0.50 27.54
CA ALA A 763 4.13 -0.29 26.32
C ALA A 763 5.08 -1.47 26.54
N VAL A 764 4.72 -2.63 25.98
CA VAL A 764 5.54 -3.84 25.96
C VAL A 764 5.60 -4.37 24.54
N HIS A 765 6.77 -4.23 23.93
CA HIS A 765 7.08 -4.77 22.62
C HIS A 765 7.64 -6.19 22.80
N GLY A 766 6.86 -7.19 22.42
CA GLY A 766 7.20 -8.61 22.54
C GLY A 766 7.40 -9.30 21.19
N PRO A 767 8.64 -9.35 20.65
CA PRO A 767 9.00 -10.11 19.45
C PRO A 767 8.61 -11.61 19.50
N PRO A 768 8.66 -12.36 18.38
CA PRO A 768 8.30 -13.76 18.31
C PRO A 768 9.06 -14.65 19.31
N GLY A 769 8.31 -15.44 20.06
CA GLY A 769 8.87 -16.44 20.99
C GLY A 769 9.42 -15.85 22.30
N THR A 770 9.21 -14.57 22.57
CA THR A 770 9.68 -13.90 23.81
C THR A 770 8.82 -14.18 25.04
N GLY A 771 7.73 -14.94 24.89
CA GLY A 771 6.82 -15.25 26.00
C GLY A 771 5.89 -14.09 26.38
N LYS A 772 5.71 -13.10 25.51
CA LYS A 772 4.80 -11.93 25.66
C LYS A 772 3.49 -12.23 26.42
N THR A 773 2.68 -13.16 25.92
CA THR A 773 1.38 -13.54 26.53
C THR A 773 1.54 -14.14 27.92
N HIS A 774 2.57 -14.95 28.14
CA HIS A 774 2.85 -15.56 29.44
C HIS A 774 3.37 -14.53 30.46
N THR A 775 4.21 -13.58 30.03
CA THR A 775 4.61 -12.43 30.84
C THR A 775 3.40 -11.58 31.22
N ALA A 776 2.52 -11.26 30.26
CA ALA A 776 1.29 -10.51 30.51
C ALA A 776 0.37 -11.24 31.49
N ALA A 777 0.18 -12.55 31.33
CA ALA A 777 -0.65 -13.36 32.21
C ALA A 777 -0.17 -13.32 33.66
N ARG A 778 1.15 -13.42 33.90
CA ARG A 778 1.75 -13.29 35.24
C ARG A 778 1.56 -11.90 35.83
N VAL A 779 1.71 -10.85 35.02
CA VAL A 779 1.45 -9.47 35.45
C VAL A 779 -0.02 -9.30 35.87
N ILE A 780 -0.96 -9.72 35.02
CA ILE A 780 -2.40 -9.63 35.29
C ILE A 780 -2.77 -10.43 36.54
N GLN A 781 -2.27 -11.66 36.68
CA GLN A 781 -2.56 -12.51 37.82
C GLN A 781 -2.07 -11.88 39.13
N ARG A 782 -0.84 -11.34 39.18
CA ARG A 782 -0.31 -10.61 40.35
C ARG A 782 -1.14 -9.37 40.69
N LEU A 783 -1.49 -8.55 39.71
CA LEU A 783 -2.32 -7.36 39.91
C LEU A 783 -3.72 -7.71 40.44
N ALA A 784 -4.37 -8.71 39.86
CA ALA A 784 -5.69 -9.16 40.28
C ALA A 784 -5.66 -9.80 41.68
N THR A 785 -4.67 -10.66 41.95
CA THR A 785 -4.60 -11.44 43.19
C THR A 785 -4.10 -10.62 44.36
N ASP A 786 -2.98 -9.92 44.20
CA ASP A 786 -2.26 -9.28 45.30
C ASP A 786 -2.75 -7.85 45.57
N HIS A 787 -3.32 -7.20 44.54
CA HIS A 787 -3.78 -5.81 44.61
C HIS A 787 -5.29 -5.62 44.38
N GLY A 788 -6.02 -6.70 44.06
CA GLY A 788 -7.46 -6.63 43.84
C GLY A 788 -7.87 -5.83 42.60
N TRP A 789 -6.96 -5.62 41.64
CA TRP A 789 -7.21 -4.80 40.44
C TRP A 789 -8.24 -5.43 39.50
N ARG A 790 -9.15 -4.62 39.00
CA ARG A 790 -10.11 -4.97 37.94
C ARG A 790 -9.45 -4.74 36.60
N VAL A 791 -9.22 -5.82 35.86
CA VAL A 791 -8.45 -5.78 34.60
C VAL A 791 -9.35 -6.13 33.41
N GLY A 792 -9.32 -5.29 32.38
CA GLY A 792 -9.90 -5.60 31.08
C GLY A 792 -8.87 -6.19 30.13
N VAL A 793 -9.28 -7.14 29.28
CA VAL A 793 -8.49 -7.65 28.16
C VAL A 793 -9.24 -7.42 26.85
N VAL A 794 -8.64 -6.65 25.96
CA VAL A 794 -9.17 -6.35 24.62
C VAL A 794 -8.14 -6.71 23.55
N ALA A 795 -8.61 -7.22 22.42
CA ALA A 795 -7.80 -7.47 21.23
C ALA A 795 -8.69 -7.36 19.97
N GLN A 796 -8.09 -7.51 18.78
CA GLN A 796 -8.83 -7.50 17.52
C GLN A 796 -9.75 -8.73 17.35
N SER A 797 -9.38 -9.89 17.89
CA SER A 797 -10.11 -11.15 17.70
C SER A 797 -10.53 -11.78 19.02
N HIS A 798 -11.66 -12.49 19.01
CA HIS A 798 -12.10 -13.26 20.17
C HIS A 798 -11.07 -14.33 20.58
N ALA A 799 -10.45 -15.01 19.62
CA ALA A 799 -9.46 -16.05 19.88
C ALA A 799 -8.22 -15.51 20.63
N THR A 800 -7.76 -14.30 20.29
CA THR A 800 -6.64 -13.65 20.99
C THR A 800 -7.00 -13.35 22.45
N VAL A 801 -8.19 -12.79 22.69
CA VAL A 801 -8.68 -12.52 24.04
C VAL A 801 -8.76 -13.81 24.85
N GLU A 802 -9.43 -14.84 24.30
CA GLU A 802 -9.62 -16.14 24.94
C GLU A 802 -8.28 -16.80 25.31
N ASN A 803 -7.30 -16.76 24.41
CA ASN A 803 -5.96 -17.30 24.68
C ASN A 803 -5.25 -16.61 25.86
N LEU A 804 -5.36 -15.27 25.99
CA LEU A 804 -4.80 -14.57 27.13
C LEU A 804 -5.57 -14.89 28.43
N LEU A 805 -6.90 -15.03 28.37
CA LEU A 805 -7.69 -15.45 29.53
C LEU A 805 -7.27 -16.84 30.03
N ASP A 806 -7.09 -17.80 29.12
CA ASP A 806 -6.58 -19.13 29.47
C ASP A 806 -5.20 -19.06 30.11
N CYS A 807 -4.28 -18.26 29.56
CA CYS A 807 -2.94 -18.07 30.13
C CYS A 807 -2.99 -17.44 31.53
N VAL A 808 -3.94 -16.53 31.80
CA VAL A 808 -4.14 -15.92 33.13
C VAL A 808 -4.64 -16.96 34.14
N ILE A 809 -5.54 -17.86 33.72
CA ILE A 809 -5.98 -18.99 34.56
C ILE A 809 -4.82 -19.95 34.81
N ASP A 810 -4.00 -20.25 33.79
CA ASP A 810 -2.82 -21.10 33.92
C ASP A 810 -1.73 -20.48 34.83
N ALA A 811 -1.66 -19.14 34.88
CA ALA A 811 -0.82 -18.41 35.82
C ALA A 811 -1.33 -18.49 37.27
N GLY A 812 -2.53 -19.00 37.51
CA GLY A 812 -3.08 -19.28 38.83
C GLY A 812 -4.26 -18.42 39.26
N LEU A 813 -4.84 -17.59 38.38
CA LEU A 813 -6.07 -16.86 38.72
C LEU A 813 -7.28 -17.80 38.72
N GLU A 814 -8.13 -17.70 39.74
CA GLU A 814 -9.32 -18.54 39.84
C GLU A 814 -10.29 -18.30 38.66
N PRO A 815 -10.75 -19.37 37.97
CA PRO A 815 -11.76 -19.30 36.91
C PRO A 815 -13.00 -18.45 37.21
N ALA A 816 -13.45 -18.44 38.48
CA ALA A 816 -14.62 -17.68 38.92
C ALA A 816 -14.41 -16.14 38.84
N ARG A 817 -13.16 -15.69 38.80
CA ARG A 817 -12.77 -14.27 38.71
C ARG A 817 -12.52 -13.81 37.28
N VAL A 818 -12.66 -14.71 36.30
CA VAL A 818 -12.46 -14.44 34.88
C VAL A 818 -13.81 -14.53 34.17
N ALA A 819 -14.19 -13.51 33.40
CA ALA A 819 -15.45 -13.53 32.64
C ALA A 819 -15.34 -12.99 31.22
N LYS A 820 -16.19 -13.50 30.33
CA LYS A 820 -16.33 -13.02 28.95
C LYS A 820 -17.73 -13.31 28.42
N LYS A 821 -18.21 -12.47 27.50
CA LYS A 821 -19.48 -12.70 26.81
C LYS A 821 -19.47 -14.04 26.05
N ARG A 822 -20.60 -14.77 26.11
CA ARG A 822 -20.84 -15.98 25.30
C ARG A 822 -20.43 -15.78 23.83
N ASN A 823 -19.70 -16.77 23.32
CA ASN A 823 -19.20 -16.87 21.94
C ASN A 823 -19.19 -18.36 21.53
N ASP A 824 -18.99 -18.68 20.25
CA ASP A 824 -18.99 -20.06 19.71
C ASP A 824 -17.76 -20.90 20.15
N HIS A 825 -17.33 -20.79 21.41
CA HIS A 825 -16.23 -21.56 21.99
C HIS A 825 -16.76 -22.79 22.74
N SER A 826 -16.14 -23.96 22.52
CA SER A 826 -16.52 -25.19 23.23
C SER A 826 -15.87 -25.26 24.61
N ALA A 827 -16.67 -25.36 25.67
CA ALA A 827 -16.22 -25.57 27.06
C ALA A 827 -15.22 -24.51 27.59
N PRO A 828 -15.61 -23.22 27.65
CA PRO A 828 -14.76 -22.16 28.18
C PRO A 828 -14.37 -22.40 29.65
N ARG A 829 -13.14 -22.05 30.01
CA ARG A 829 -12.61 -22.16 31.39
C ARG A 829 -12.98 -20.97 32.28
N TRP A 830 -13.53 -19.90 31.70
CA TRP A 830 -13.97 -18.68 32.39
C TRP A 830 -15.50 -18.66 32.58
N GLN A 831 -16.00 -17.71 33.37
CA GLN A 831 -17.44 -17.46 33.52
C GLN A 831 -18.02 -16.85 32.24
N GLU A 832 -18.98 -17.55 31.63
CA GLU A 832 -19.73 -16.99 30.52
C GLU A 832 -20.84 -16.06 31.01
N ILE A 833 -20.77 -14.80 30.60
CA ILE A 833 -21.73 -13.77 30.97
C ILE A 833 -22.54 -13.28 29.77
N ASP A 834 -23.71 -12.72 30.04
CA ASP A 834 -24.49 -12.02 29.02
C ASP A 834 -23.90 -10.64 28.72
N ALA A 835 -24.25 -10.11 27.55
CA ALA A 835 -23.70 -8.87 27.03
C ALA A 835 -23.87 -7.64 27.96
N GLY A 836 -24.93 -7.63 28.76
CA GLY A 836 -25.23 -6.56 29.73
C GLY A 836 -24.75 -6.85 31.16
N ALA A 837 -24.10 -7.98 31.41
CA ALA A 837 -23.70 -8.39 32.76
C ALA A 837 -22.27 -7.98 33.15
N TYR A 838 -21.51 -7.36 32.23
CA TYR A 838 -20.14 -6.90 32.51
C TYR A 838 -20.08 -5.95 33.72
N ALA A 839 -20.90 -4.90 33.75
CA ALA A 839 -20.90 -3.91 34.82
C ALA A 839 -21.17 -4.54 36.20
N ALA A 840 -22.13 -5.47 36.28
CA ALA A 840 -22.42 -6.19 37.52
C ALA A 840 -21.25 -7.09 37.94
N PHE A 841 -20.68 -7.87 37.01
CA PHE A 841 -19.54 -8.73 37.31
C PHE A 841 -18.32 -7.97 37.83
N ILE A 842 -17.98 -6.83 37.19
CA ILE A 842 -16.86 -5.97 37.60
C ILE A 842 -17.09 -5.36 38.99
N ALA A 843 -18.34 -5.00 39.33
CA ALA A 843 -18.68 -4.44 40.62
C ALA A 843 -18.67 -5.49 41.74
N ASP A 844 -19.16 -6.70 41.46
CA ASP A 844 -19.39 -7.75 42.46
C ASP A 844 -18.15 -8.64 42.70
N THR A 845 -17.15 -8.59 41.82
CA THR A 845 -15.99 -9.50 41.85
C THR A 845 -14.68 -8.75 42.08
N ALA A 846 -14.14 -8.81 43.30
CA ALA A 846 -12.86 -8.19 43.63
C ALA A 846 -11.70 -8.83 42.85
N GLY A 847 -10.82 -7.99 42.29
CA GLY A 847 -9.69 -8.39 41.46
C GLY A 847 -10.09 -9.33 40.32
N CYS A 848 -10.98 -8.89 39.45
CA CYS A 848 -11.48 -9.68 38.34
C CYS A 848 -10.74 -9.41 37.02
N VAL A 849 -10.88 -10.33 36.07
CA VAL A 849 -10.44 -10.15 34.69
C VAL A 849 -11.65 -10.31 33.76
N VAL A 850 -11.92 -9.31 32.93
CA VAL A 850 -12.99 -9.37 31.92
C VAL A 850 -12.40 -9.28 30.51
N GLY A 851 -12.81 -10.18 29.62
CA GLY A 851 -12.37 -10.18 28.21
C GLY A 851 -13.49 -9.80 27.25
N GLY A 852 -13.19 -9.02 26.22
CA GLY A 852 -14.17 -8.55 25.23
C GLY A 852 -13.54 -7.94 23.99
N THR A 853 -14.35 -7.54 23.01
CA THR A 853 -13.85 -6.81 21.83
C THR A 853 -13.83 -5.31 22.08
N ALA A 854 -13.22 -4.53 21.16
CA ALA A 854 -13.23 -3.07 21.24
C ALA A 854 -14.65 -2.49 21.38
N TRP A 855 -15.65 -3.14 20.77
CA TRP A 855 -17.04 -2.73 20.89
C TRP A 855 -17.61 -2.91 22.30
N ASP A 856 -17.19 -3.94 23.03
CA ASP A 856 -17.62 -4.15 24.41
C ASP A 856 -17.05 -3.06 25.34
N PHE A 857 -15.76 -2.73 25.20
CA PHE A 857 -15.08 -1.74 26.04
C PHE A 857 -15.38 -0.29 25.66
N ALA A 858 -15.74 0.01 24.41
CA ALA A 858 -16.21 1.34 24.02
C ALA A 858 -17.67 1.61 24.44
N ASN A 859 -18.43 0.58 24.81
CA ASN A 859 -19.83 0.70 25.18
C ASN A 859 -20.00 0.92 26.69
N VAL A 860 -20.30 2.17 27.07
CA VAL A 860 -20.47 2.58 28.48
C VAL A 860 -21.57 1.81 29.25
N ASN A 861 -22.56 1.27 28.54
CA ASN A 861 -23.62 0.47 29.17
C ASN A 861 -23.16 -0.96 29.51
N ARG A 862 -22.00 -1.38 28.98
CA ARG A 862 -21.39 -2.69 29.28
C ARG A 862 -20.25 -2.55 30.26
N VAL A 863 -19.25 -1.75 29.88
CA VAL A 863 -18.08 -1.45 30.69
C VAL A 863 -18.15 0.04 31.00
N PRO A 864 -18.57 0.44 32.22
CA PRO A 864 -18.65 1.85 32.59
C PRO A 864 -17.27 2.53 32.54
N ARG A 865 -17.27 3.85 32.37
CA ARG A 865 -16.02 4.62 32.36
C ARG A 865 -15.28 4.49 33.68
N ASP A 866 -13.96 4.40 33.61
CA ASP A 866 -13.07 4.27 34.76
C ASP A 866 -13.46 3.11 35.72
N SER A 867 -14.19 2.11 35.22
CA SER A 867 -14.60 0.95 36.02
C SER A 867 -13.49 -0.07 36.22
N LEU A 868 -12.44 0.01 35.39
CA LEU A 868 -11.26 -0.84 35.43
C LEU A 868 -10.03 -0.05 35.87
N ASP A 869 -9.16 -0.71 36.64
CA ASP A 869 -7.89 -0.14 37.07
C ASP A 869 -6.86 -0.19 35.93
N LEU A 870 -6.97 -1.22 35.06
CA LEU A 870 -6.11 -1.47 33.91
C LEU A 870 -6.91 -2.04 32.72
N LEU A 871 -6.66 -1.53 31.52
CA LEU A 871 -7.05 -2.18 30.26
C LEU A 871 -5.79 -2.68 29.53
N VAL A 872 -5.71 -3.99 29.32
CA VAL A 872 -4.68 -4.65 28.53
C VAL A 872 -5.15 -4.74 27.08
N ILE A 873 -4.41 -4.10 26.19
CA ILE A 873 -4.62 -4.21 24.74
C ILE A 873 -3.62 -5.23 24.21
N ASP A 874 -4.06 -6.47 24.02
CA ASP A 874 -3.25 -7.52 23.40
C ASP A 874 -3.26 -7.39 21.87
N GLU A 875 -2.16 -7.80 21.25
CA GLU A 875 -1.80 -7.52 19.87
C GLU A 875 -1.96 -6.02 19.51
N ALA A 876 -1.50 -5.13 20.40
CA ALA A 876 -1.49 -3.69 20.20
C ALA A 876 -0.65 -3.22 18.99
N GLY A 877 0.15 -4.10 18.36
CA GLY A 877 0.80 -3.85 17.07
C GLY A 877 -0.17 -3.90 15.88
N GLN A 878 -1.35 -4.49 16.08
CA GLN A 878 -2.47 -4.51 15.14
C GLN A 878 -3.62 -3.62 15.59
N PHE A 879 -3.56 -2.98 16.76
CA PHE A 879 -4.68 -2.21 17.29
C PHE A 879 -4.49 -0.71 16.99
N CYS A 880 -5.24 -0.16 16.02
CA CYS A 880 -5.11 1.24 15.60
C CYS A 880 -5.38 2.24 16.74
N LEU A 881 -4.75 3.41 16.64
CA LEU A 881 -4.90 4.50 17.60
C LEU A 881 -6.34 4.96 17.76
N ALA A 882 -7.14 5.00 16.68
CA ALA A 882 -8.57 5.33 16.79
C ALA A 882 -9.33 4.36 17.69
N ASN A 883 -9.07 3.05 17.57
CA ASN A 883 -9.65 2.05 18.47
C ASN A 883 -9.09 2.18 19.88
N THR A 884 -7.78 2.48 20.04
CA THR A 884 -7.18 2.75 21.37
C THR A 884 -7.89 3.92 22.05
N ILE A 885 -8.15 5.02 21.33
CA ILE A 885 -8.91 6.17 21.82
C ILE A 885 -10.34 5.75 22.22
N ALA A 886 -10.99 4.90 21.41
CA ALA A 886 -12.36 4.46 21.67
C ALA A 886 -12.49 3.62 22.95
N VAL A 887 -11.52 2.77 23.26
CA VAL A 887 -11.59 1.86 24.43
C VAL A 887 -10.94 2.43 25.68
N ALA A 888 -10.05 3.41 25.54
CA ALA A 888 -9.31 4.00 26.67
C ALA A 888 -10.19 4.48 27.83
N PRO A 889 -11.38 5.08 27.63
CA PRO A 889 -12.23 5.54 28.72
C PRO A 889 -12.72 4.45 29.69
N ALA A 890 -12.58 3.16 29.34
CA ALA A 890 -12.99 2.06 30.21
C ALA A 890 -12.07 1.89 31.45
N ALA A 891 -10.83 2.41 31.41
CA ALA A 891 -9.83 2.17 32.45
C ALA A 891 -8.97 3.40 32.77
N ALA A 892 -8.44 3.43 34.00
CA ALA A 892 -7.51 4.47 34.42
C ALA A 892 -6.14 4.35 33.72
N ASN A 893 -5.62 3.13 33.56
CA ASN A 893 -4.32 2.85 32.95
C ASN A 893 -4.43 1.90 31.76
N LEU A 894 -3.46 1.98 30.83
CA LEU A 894 -3.37 1.11 29.66
C LEU A 894 -2.08 0.29 29.66
N LEU A 895 -2.16 -1.00 29.34
CA LEU A 895 -1.00 -1.83 29.03
C LEU A 895 -1.07 -2.27 27.57
N LEU A 896 -0.17 -1.75 26.73
CA LEU A 896 -0.09 -2.06 25.31
C LEU A 896 0.87 -3.25 25.11
N LEU A 897 0.35 -4.39 24.67
CA LEU A 897 1.12 -5.62 24.49
C LEU A 897 1.07 -6.05 23.03
N GLY A 898 2.19 -6.17 22.35
CA GLY A 898 2.17 -6.56 20.95
C GLY A 898 3.52 -6.50 20.26
N ASP A 899 3.48 -6.62 18.94
CA ASP A 899 4.66 -6.52 18.08
C ASP A 899 4.29 -5.75 16.80
N PRO A 900 4.68 -4.47 16.67
CA PRO A 900 4.41 -3.67 15.48
C PRO A 900 5.19 -4.14 14.23
N GLN A 901 6.20 -5.02 14.40
CA GLN A 901 6.99 -5.57 13.29
C GLN A 901 6.40 -6.88 12.72
N GLN A 902 5.28 -7.37 13.28
CA GLN A 902 4.46 -8.46 12.71
C GLN A 902 3.36 -7.89 11.79
N LEU A 903 2.43 -8.74 11.33
CA LEU A 903 1.40 -8.34 10.36
C LEU A 903 0.65 -7.09 10.87
N PRO A 904 0.62 -5.97 10.12
CA PRO A 904 -0.11 -4.78 10.51
C PRO A 904 -1.61 -4.95 10.30
N GLN A 905 -2.42 -4.07 10.90
CA GLN A 905 -3.81 -3.91 10.50
C GLN A 905 -3.87 -3.38 9.06
N VAL A 906 -4.80 -3.90 8.26
CA VAL A 906 -5.09 -3.33 6.95
C VAL A 906 -6.08 -2.18 7.13
N SER A 907 -5.64 -0.96 6.88
CA SER A 907 -6.51 0.22 6.75
C SER A 907 -6.92 0.39 5.28
N GLN A 908 -8.19 0.73 5.06
CA GLN A 908 -8.74 0.96 3.72
C GLN A 908 -8.91 2.45 3.43
N GLY A 909 -9.09 3.28 4.46
CA GLY A 909 -9.34 4.72 4.35
C GLY A 909 -8.06 5.57 4.33
N THR A 910 -8.18 6.80 3.84
CA THR A 910 -7.13 7.82 3.95
C THR A 910 -7.46 8.74 5.11
N HIS A 911 -6.48 9.02 5.98
CA HIS A 911 -6.67 9.85 7.18
C HIS A 911 -5.76 11.09 7.15
N PRO A 912 -6.22 12.25 7.66
CA PRO A 912 -5.43 13.49 7.69
C PRO A 912 -4.25 13.44 8.69
N ASP A 913 -4.37 12.61 9.71
CA ASP A 913 -3.34 12.33 10.72
C ASP A 913 -3.28 10.79 10.94
N PRO A 914 -2.13 10.22 11.40
CA PRO A 914 -1.87 8.77 11.41
C PRO A 914 -2.61 8.03 12.53
N VAL A 915 -3.94 8.07 12.51
CA VAL A 915 -4.83 7.42 13.49
C VAL A 915 -5.16 5.96 13.16
N ASP A 916 -4.86 5.55 11.94
CA ASP A 916 -4.91 4.19 11.40
C ASP A 916 -3.69 3.35 11.81
N THR A 917 -2.61 4.01 12.22
CA THR A 917 -1.40 3.36 12.76
C THR A 917 -1.68 2.74 14.13
N SER A 918 -1.02 1.63 14.46
CA SER A 918 -1.17 1.00 15.77
C SER A 918 -0.55 1.82 16.89
N ALA A 919 -1.10 1.73 18.11
CA ALA A 919 -0.57 2.49 19.24
C ALA A 919 0.91 2.15 19.54
N LEU A 920 1.31 0.88 19.35
CA LEU A 920 2.71 0.49 19.52
C LEU A 920 3.61 1.03 18.41
N ASP A 921 3.17 0.99 17.16
CA ASP A 921 3.96 1.52 16.03
C ASP A 921 4.14 3.04 16.14
N TRP A 922 3.09 3.75 16.57
CA TRP A 922 3.17 5.18 16.90
C TRP A 922 4.22 5.50 17.97
N LEU A 923 4.34 4.65 18.99
CA LEU A 923 5.32 4.81 20.07
C LEU A 923 6.74 4.37 19.69
N VAL A 924 6.88 3.49 18.70
CA VAL A 924 8.16 3.08 18.11
C VAL A 924 8.77 4.21 17.25
N ASP A 925 7.94 5.12 16.72
CA ASP A 925 8.39 6.41 16.18
C ASP A 925 9.41 6.28 15.04
N GLY A 926 9.05 5.45 14.04
CA GLY A 926 9.87 5.20 12.86
C GLY A 926 11.09 4.31 13.09
N GLN A 927 11.39 3.91 14.33
CA GLN A 927 12.38 2.87 14.64
C GLN A 927 11.78 1.48 14.35
N ARG A 928 12.53 0.39 14.59
CA ARG A 928 11.93 -0.96 14.58
C ARG A 928 11.74 -1.55 15.97
N THR A 929 12.30 -0.93 17.00
CA THR A 929 12.17 -1.39 18.39
C THR A 929 11.68 -0.26 19.29
N LEU A 930 11.07 -0.62 20.43
CA LEU A 930 10.50 0.37 21.34
C LEU A 930 11.64 1.10 22.09
N PRO A 931 11.60 2.45 22.19
CA PRO A 931 12.51 3.19 23.06
C PRO A 931 12.34 2.83 24.54
N ASP A 932 13.46 2.72 25.27
CA ASP A 932 13.48 2.19 26.63
C ASP A 932 12.77 3.10 27.65
N GLU A 933 12.68 4.40 27.36
CA GLU A 933 11.94 5.39 28.15
C GLU A 933 10.41 5.31 27.95
N ARG A 934 9.93 4.62 26.91
CA ARG A 934 8.50 4.46 26.60
C ARG A 934 7.91 3.12 27.05
N GLY A 935 8.76 2.15 27.41
CA GLY A 935 8.31 0.84 27.86
C GLY A 935 9.37 -0.25 27.76
N TYR A 936 8.94 -1.50 27.66
CA TYR A 936 9.81 -2.68 27.68
C TYR A 936 9.90 -3.33 26.30
N PHE A 937 11.12 -3.60 25.84
CA PHE A 937 11.39 -4.49 24.72
C PHE A 937 11.83 -5.86 25.27
N LEU A 938 11.12 -6.93 24.91
CA LEU A 938 11.48 -8.29 25.33
C LEU A 938 12.56 -8.82 24.37
N ASP A 939 13.80 -8.89 24.84
CA ASP A 939 14.99 -9.12 24.03
C ASP A 939 15.40 -10.60 23.89
N PHE A 940 14.84 -11.54 24.67
CA PHE A 940 15.15 -12.98 24.56
C PHE A 940 13.99 -13.82 24.02
N SER A 941 14.23 -14.51 22.90
CA SER A 941 13.34 -15.52 22.32
C SER A 941 13.64 -16.92 22.86
N TYR A 942 12.62 -17.59 23.38
CA TYR A 942 12.65 -19.00 23.81
C TYR A 942 12.30 -19.96 22.65
N ARG A 943 12.01 -19.43 21.46
CA ARG A 943 11.60 -20.21 20.28
C ARG A 943 12.71 -20.47 19.29
N MET A 944 13.63 -19.56 19.03
CA MET A 944 14.50 -19.66 17.84
C MET A 944 15.92 -20.04 18.22
N HIS A 945 16.52 -20.99 17.51
CA HIS A 945 17.97 -21.22 17.56
C HIS A 945 18.73 -19.93 17.18
N PRO A 946 19.91 -19.64 17.77
CA PRO A 946 20.66 -18.39 17.55
C PRO A 946 20.80 -17.93 16.09
N GLN A 947 21.05 -18.84 15.15
CA GLN A 947 21.19 -18.49 13.73
C GLN A 947 19.87 -18.09 13.06
N VAL A 948 18.72 -18.66 13.47
CA VAL A 948 17.41 -18.21 12.98
C VAL A 948 17.04 -16.87 13.64
N CYS A 949 17.28 -16.77 14.94
CA CYS A 949 17.02 -15.54 15.69
C CYS A 949 17.85 -14.37 15.15
N ALA A 950 19.12 -14.56 14.82
CA ALA A 950 19.96 -13.52 14.22
C ALA A 950 19.40 -13.00 12.89
N ALA A 951 18.88 -13.89 12.03
CA ALA A 951 18.25 -13.49 10.77
C ALA A 951 16.96 -12.67 11.00
N VAL A 952 16.09 -13.11 11.93
CA VAL A 952 14.87 -12.39 12.31
C VAL A 952 15.19 -11.06 12.99
N SER A 953 16.16 -11.05 13.89
CA SER A 953 16.64 -9.86 14.62
C SER A 953 17.23 -8.83 13.67
N ALA A 954 18.03 -9.26 12.71
CA ALA A 954 18.51 -8.41 11.63
C ALA A 954 17.34 -7.88 10.80
N LEU A 955 16.43 -8.74 10.32
CA LEU A 955 15.30 -8.31 9.49
C LEU A 955 14.42 -7.24 10.15
N SER A 956 14.06 -7.45 11.43
CA SER A 956 12.94 -6.72 12.04
C SER A 956 13.24 -6.04 13.38
N TYR A 957 14.33 -6.37 14.08
CA TYR A 957 14.54 -5.91 15.46
C TYR A 957 15.91 -5.28 15.74
N GLU A 958 16.57 -4.78 14.70
CA GLU A 958 17.80 -3.95 14.83
C GLU A 958 18.96 -4.67 15.53
N GLY A 959 18.94 -6.01 15.56
CA GLY A 959 19.93 -6.80 16.29
C GLY A 959 19.67 -6.91 17.79
N ARG A 960 18.61 -6.29 18.34
CA ARG A 960 18.27 -6.33 19.78
C ARG A 960 17.61 -7.65 20.23
N LEU A 961 17.05 -8.43 19.31
CA LEU A 961 16.47 -9.73 19.63
C LEU A 961 17.57 -10.81 19.66
N HIS A 962 17.60 -11.57 20.73
CA HIS A 962 18.55 -12.65 21.01
C HIS A 962 17.83 -13.96 21.33
N SER A 963 18.55 -15.07 21.22
CA SER A 963 18.05 -16.39 21.62
C SER A 963 18.34 -16.63 23.10
N HIS A 964 17.36 -17.16 23.83
CA HIS A 964 17.59 -17.68 25.17
C HIS A 964 18.50 -18.93 25.09
N GLU A 965 19.35 -19.13 26.11
CA GLU A 965 20.38 -20.19 26.13
C GLU A 965 19.82 -21.60 25.91
N CYS A 966 18.60 -21.88 26.36
CA CYS A 966 17.93 -23.17 26.18
C CYS A 966 17.81 -23.59 24.71
N THR A 967 17.65 -22.62 23.81
CA THR A 967 17.45 -22.88 22.37
C THR A 967 18.74 -23.27 21.64
N ALA A 968 19.90 -22.98 22.23
CA ALA A 968 21.21 -23.30 21.64
C ALA A 968 21.52 -24.81 21.69
N ALA A 969 20.83 -25.56 22.56
CA ALA A 969 20.94 -27.02 22.65
C ALA A 969 20.27 -27.75 21.46
N ARG A 970 19.45 -27.04 20.68
CA ARG A 970 18.69 -27.63 19.59
C ARG A 970 19.59 -28.04 18.42
N ARG A 971 19.39 -29.24 17.90
CA ARG A 971 20.24 -29.79 16.85
C ARG A 971 19.48 -30.74 15.94
N LEU A 972 19.69 -30.62 14.63
CA LEU A 972 19.25 -31.60 13.64
C LEU A 972 20.50 -32.24 13.01
N ALA A 973 20.66 -33.56 13.14
CA ALA A 973 21.87 -34.24 12.71
C ALA A 973 22.12 -34.03 11.20
N GLY A 974 23.34 -33.60 10.82
CA GLY A 974 23.70 -33.40 9.41
C GLY A 974 23.06 -32.18 8.73
N TYR A 975 22.32 -31.35 9.48
CA TYR A 975 21.64 -30.17 8.94
C TYR A 975 22.04 -28.92 9.72
N ARG A 976 22.45 -27.85 9.03
CA ARG A 976 22.86 -26.59 9.70
C ARG A 976 21.63 -25.75 10.06
N PRO A 977 21.64 -25.05 11.21
CA PRO A 977 20.56 -24.13 11.56
C PRO A 977 20.57 -22.88 10.67
N GLY A 978 19.53 -22.05 10.81
CA GLY A 978 19.43 -20.74 10.13
C GLY A 978 18.52 -20.72 8.91
N VAL A 979 18.61 -19.65 8.13
CA VAL A 979 17.83 -19.43 6.90
C VAL A 979 18.63 -19.96 5.71
N ARG A 980 17.98 -20.74 4.86
CA ARG A 980 18.57 -21.34 3.66
C ARG A 980 17.66 -21.09 2.46
N THR A 981 18.25 -21.14 1.27
CA THR A 981 17.49 -21.02 0.02
C THR A 981 17.63 -22.29 -0.81
N LEU A 982 16.49 -22.76 -1.32
CA LEU A 982 16.40 -23.82 -2.32
C LEU A 982 15.89 -23.19 -3.62
N THR A 983 16.79 -22.98 -4.58
CA THR A 983 16.43 -22.42 -5.87
C THR A 983 15.92 -23.51 -6.80
N VAL A 984 14.75 -23.30 -7.39
CA VAL A 984 14.07 -24.24 -8.31
C VAL A 984 13.85 -23.54 -9.65
N GLY A 985 14.21 -24.19 -10.76
CA GLY A 985 13.99 -23.62 -12.10
C GLY A 985 12.54 -23.77 -12.54
N HIS A 986 11.82 -22.66 -12.69
CA HIS A 986 10.48 -22.62 -13.28
C HIS A 986 10.17 -21.22 -13.84
N HIS A 987 9.29 -21.16 -14.84
CA HIS A 987 8.90 -19.94 -15.57
C HIS A 987 7.36 -19.87 -15.67
N GLY A 988 6.79 -18.66 -15.69
CA GLY A 988 5.34 -18.44 -15.89
C GLY A 988 4.42 -18.77 -14.70
N ASN A 989 4.87 -19.55 -13.71
CA ASN A 989 4.09 -19.85 -12.50
C ASN A 989 3.74 -18.58 -11.70
N SER A 990 2.47 -18.45 -11.30
CA SER A 990 1.92 -17.25 -10.65
C SER A 990 1.44 -17.52 -9.22
N THR A 991 0.37 -18.31 -9.07
CA THR A 991 -0.28 -18.61 -7.77
C THR A 991 -0.08 -20.05 -7.30
N GLU A 992 0.48 -20.91 -8.15
CA GLU A 992 0.88 -22.27 -7.83
C GLU A 992 2.14 -22.65 -8.63
N SER A 993 2.97 -23.52 -8.07
CA SER A 993 4.21 -24.05 -8.64
C SER A 993 4.38 -25.50 -8.24
N GLN A 994 4.27 -26.39 -9.24
CA GLN A 994 4.42 -27.83 -9.03
C GLN A 994 5.88 -28.18 -8.72
N GLU A 995 6.81 -27.50 -9.35
CA GLU A 995 8.24 -27.67 -9.20
C GLU A 995 8.68 -27.37 -7.77
N GLU A 996 8.18 -26.26 -7.19
CA GLU A 996 8.46 -25.96 -5.78
C GLU A 996 7.82 -27.00 -4.84
N ALA A 997 6.60 -27.46 -5.12
CA ALA A 997 5.93 -28.46 -4.30
C ALA A 997 6.65 -29.81 -4.29
N GLU A 998 7.17 -30.24 -5.44
CA GLU A 998 7.97 -31.45 -5.59
C GLU A 998 9.34 -31.32 -4.90
N ALA A 999 10.00 -30.18 -5.06
CA ALA A 999 11.27 -29.89 -4.39
C ALA A 999 11.12 -29.87 -2.85
N ILE A 1000 10.03 -29.30 -2.34
CA ILE A 1000 9.70 -29.34 -0.90
C ILE A 1000 9.47 -30.76 -0.44
N ALA A 1001 8.66 -31.55 -1.15
CA ALA A 1001 8.38 -32.94 -0.77
C ALA A 1001 9.66 -33.78 -0.71
N ALA A 1002 10.54 -33.65 -1.70
CA ALA A 1002 11.81 -34.36 -1.74
C ALA A 1002 12.76 -33.97 -0.59
N GLU A 1003 12.88 -32.67 -0.29
CA GLU A 1003 13.73 -32.21 0.80
C GLU A 1003 13.17 -32.61 2.17
N VAL A 1004 11.85 -32.58 2.34
CA VAL A 1004 11.19 -33.07 3.56
C VAL A 1004 11.43 -34.56 3.76
N ASP A 1005 11.22 -35.38 2.74
CA ASP A 1005 11.42 -36.84 2.81
C ASP A 1005 12.85 -37.19 3.25
N ARG A 1006 13.84 -36.42 2.77
CA ARG A 1006 15.25 -36.54 3.19
C ARG A 1006 15.49 -36.21 4.67
N LEU A 1007 14.68 -35.33 5.26
CA LEU A 1007 14.84 -34.88 6.64
C LEU A 1007 14.12 -35.78 7.65
N LEU A 1008 13.02 -36.41 7.27
CA LEU A 1008 12.26 -37.27 8.17
C LEU A 1008 13.11 -38.43 8.69
N GLY A 1009 12.92 -38.79 9.96
CA GLY A 1009 13.72 -39.81 10.64
C GLY A 1009 15.10 -39.34 11.10
N THR A 1010 15.59 -38.19 10.64
CA THR A 1010 16.86 -37.61 11.12
C THR A 1010 16.77 -37.30 12.62
N PRO A 1011 17.81 -37.60 13.43
CA PRO A 1011 17.82 -37.26 14.85
C PRO A 1011 17.68 -35.76 15.11
N TRP A 1012 16.60 -35.39 15.78
CA TRP A 1012 16.29 -34.06 16.30
C TRP A 1012 16.48 -34.05 17.82
N THR A 1013 17.29 -33.11 18.32
CA THR A 1013 17.52 -32.88 19.75
C THR A 1013 16.94 -31.53 20.14
N ASP A 1014 16.15 -31.48 21.20
CA ASP A 1014 15.65 -30.26 21.84
C ASP A 1014 15.75 -30.35 23.37
N GLU A 1015 15.12 -29.42 24.08
CA GLU A 1015 15.09 -29.34 25.54
C GLU A 1015 14.47 -30.58 26.22
N HIS A 1016 13.76 -31.43 25.47
CA HIS A 1016 13.10 -32.63 25.97
C HIS A 1016 13.84 -33.94 25.59
N GLY A 1017 14.97 -33.84 24.89
CA GLY A 1017 15.81 -34.99 24.53
C GLY A 1017 15.95 -35.18 23.02
N THR A 1018 16.42 -36.37 22.61
CA THR A 1018 16.65 -36.69 21.20
C THR A 1018 15.64 -37.72 20.70
N ARG A 1019 15.02 -37.43 19.54
CA ARG A 1019 14.05 -38.31 18.87
C ARG A 1019 14.13 -38.14 17.35
N PRO A 1020 13.60 -39.06 16.54
CA PRO A 1020 13.49 -38.84 15.10
C PRO A 1020 12.57 -37.65 14.78
N LEU A 1021 12.93 -36.87 13.76
CA LEU A 1021 12.09 -35.83 13.18
C LEU A 1021 10.86 -36.46 12.49
N THR A 1022 9.66 -35.97 12.78
CA THR A 1022 8.40 -36.47 12.23
C THR A 1022 7.68 -35.41 11.41
N ALA A 1023 6.62 -35.80 10.70
CA ALA A 1023 5.80 -34.88 9.89
C ALA A 1023 5.22 -33.70 10.69
N SER A 1024 4.92 -33.87 11.99
CA SER A 1024 4.42 -32.78 12.84
C SER A 1024 5.47 -31.70 13.12
N ASP A 1025 6.75 -32.03 12.95
CA ASP A 1025 7.90 -31.13 13.15
C ASP A 1025 8.22 -30.29 11.92
N VAL A 1026 7.46 -30.47 10.84
CA VAL A 1026 7.58 -29.72 9.60
C VAL A 1026 6.35 -28.84 9.41
N LEU A 1027 6.59 -27.60 9.03
CA LEU A 1027 5.55 -26.65 8.63
C LEU A 1027 5.89 -26.12 7.23
N VAL A 1028 4.91 -26.11 6.33
CA VAL A 1028 5.05 -25.53 5.00
C VAL A 1028 4.13 -24.33 4.86
N LEU A 1029 4.72 -23.19 4.52
CA LEU A 1029 4.04 -21.93 4.32
C LEU A 1029 4.05 -21.55 2.84
N ALA A 1030 2.94 -21.02 2.35
CA ALA A 1030 2.85 -20.46 1.01
C ALA A 1030 1.99 -19.18 1.01
N PRO A 1031 2.27 -18.21 0.12
CA PRO A 1031 1.55 -16.94 0.05
C PRO A 1031 0.13 -17.07 -0.55
N TYR A 1032 -0.13 -18.13 -1.32
CA TYR A 1032 -1.39 -18.32 -2.06
C TYR A 1032 -2.11 -19.60 -1.65
N ASN A 1033 -3.45 -19.53 -1.52
CA ASN A 1033 -4.28 -20.68 -1.20
C ASN A 1033 -4.19 -21.79 -2.28
N ALA A 1034 -4.04 -21.43 -3.56
CA ALA A 1034 -3.83 -22.39 -4.64
C ALA A 1034 -2.56 -23.24 -4.42
N GLN A 1035 -1.43 -22.59 -4.12
CA GLN A 1035 -0.22 -23.30 -3.74
C GLN A 1035 -0.38 -24.15 -2.47
N VAL A 1036 -1.10 -23.67 -1.45
CA VAL A 1036 -1.40 -24.47 -0.25
C VAL A 1036 -2.16 -25.75 -0.62
N ALA A 1037 -3.17 -25.67 -1.48
CA ALA A 1037 -3.93 -26.82 -1.95
C ALA A 1037 -3.05 -27.79 -2.75
N LEU A 1038 -2.23 -27.27 -3.67
CA LEU A 1038 -1.28 -28.06 -4.44
C LEU A 1038 -0.27 -28.79 -3.55
N LEU A 1039 0.32 -28.09 -2.58
CA LEU A 1039 1.26 -28.66 -1.60
C LEU A 1039 0.60 -29.77 -0.78
N ARG A 1040 -0.60 -29.55 -0.24
CA ARG A 1040 -1.34 -30.59 0.52
C ARG A 1040 -1.57 -31.84 -0.34
N ARG A 1041 -2.01 -31.65 -1.58
CA ARG A 1041 -2.24 -32.76 -2.53
C ARG A 1041 -0.96 -33.52 -2.82
N ARG A 1042 0.13 -32.82 -3.15
CA ARG A 1042 1.44 -33.42 -3.51
C ARG A 1042 2.08 -34.13 -2.32
N LEU A 1043 2.07 -33.51 -1.14
CA LEU A 1043 2.58 -34.13 0.09
C LEU A 1043 1.76 -35.37 0.47
N THR A 1044 0.44 -35.32 0.38
CA THR A 1044 -0.41 -36.49 0.63
C THR A 1044 -0.10 -37.63 -0.35
N ALA A 1045 0.06 -37.32 -1.64
CA ALA A 1045 0.44 -38.31 -2.65
C ALA A 1045 1.83 -38.93 -2.39
N ALA A 1046 2.75 -38.18 -1.78
CA ALA A 1046 4.06 -38.65 -1.35
C ALA A 1046 4.05 -39.39 0.00
N GLY A 1047 2.89 -39.62 0.62
CA GLY A 1047 2.79 -40.26 1.95
C GLY A 1047 3.09 -39.31 3.13
N LEU A 1048 3.18 -38.01 2.88
CA LEU A 1048 3.55 -36.95 3.83
C LEU A 1048 2.35 -36.11 4.29
N GLY A 1049 1.13 -36.66 4.24
CA GLY A 1049 -0.12 -35.93 4.57
C GLY A 1049 -0.24 -35.41 6.01
N GLY A 1050 0.63 -35.86 6.93
CA GLY A 1050 0.68 -35.38 8.31
C GLY A 1050 1.35 -34.01 8.50
N ILE A 1051 1.88 -33.41 7.44
CA ILE A 1051 2.57 -32.12 7.48
C ILE A 1051 1.56 -30.98 7.50
N ARG A 1052 1.81 -29.99 8.35
CA ARG A 1052 0.98 -28.78 8.42
C ARG A 1052 1.32 -27.84 7.26
N VAL A 1053 0.30 -27.46 6.49
CA VAL A 1053 0.44 -26.56 5.33
C VAL A 1053 -0.60 -25.45 5.39
N GLY A 1054 -0.19 -24.19 5.15
CA GLY A 1054 -1.13 -23.09 4.91
C GLY A 1054 -0.46 -21.73 4.74
N THR A 1055 -1.24 -20.67 4.82
CA THR A 1055 -0.76 -19.30 4.63
C THR A 1055 -0.11 -18.75 5.90
N VAL A 1056 0.73 -17.72 5.74
CA VAL A 1056 1.42 -17.07 6.85
C VAL A 1056 0.42 -16.53 7.89
N ASP A 1057 -0.69 -15.94 7.44
CA ASP A 1057 -1.72 -15.35 8.30
C ASP A 1057 -2.43 -16.41 9.16
N LYS A 1058 -2.71 -17.61 8.60
CA LYS A 1058 -3.37 -18.72 9.32
C LYS A 1058 -2.48 -19.39 10.36
N PHE A 1059 -1.16 -19.24 10.27
CA PHE A 1059 -0.20 -19.83 11.20
C PHE A 1059 0.40 -18.82 12.19
N GLN A 1060 -0.28 -17.70 12.44
CA GLN A 1060 0.08 -16.81 13.53
C GLN A 1060 -0.05 -17.54 14.88
N GLY A 1061 1.09 -17.76 15.54
CA GLY A 1061 1.20 -18.53 16.78
C GLY A 1061 1.82 -19.94 16.61
N GLY A 1062 1.77 -20.51 15.41
CA GLY A 1062 2.37 -21.82 15.10
C GLY A 1062 3.90 -21.82 15.22
N GLN A 1063 4.49 -22.99 15.42
CA GLN A 1063 5.94 -23.21 15.39
C GLN A 1063 6.29 -24.66 15.01
N ALA A 1064 7.48 -24.88 14.46
CA ALA A 1064 8.01 -26.18 14.08
C ALA A 1064 9.55 -26.17 14.06
N PRO A 1065 10.23 -27.31 14.33
CA PRO A 1065 11.67 -27.45 14.11
C PRO A 1065 12.15 -26.96 12.73
N VAL A 1066 11.49 -27.39 11.66
CA VAL A 1066 11.84 -27.01 10.28
C VAL A 1066 10.64 -26.38 9.58
N VAL A 1067 10.87 -25.22 8.94
CA VAL A 1067 9.84 -24.51 8.17
C VAL A 1067 10.28 -24.36 6.71
N PHE A 1068 9.39 -24.70 5.79
CA PHE A 1068 9.54 -24.42 4.36
C PHE A 1068 8.65 -23.24 3.97
N ILE A 1069 9.16 -22.34 3.15
CA ILE A 1069 8.41 -21.20 2.61
C ILE A 1069 8.49 -21.28 1.08
N SER A 1070 7.39 -21.67 0.45
CA SER A 1070 7.25 -21.62 -1.02
C SER A 1070 6.99 -20.18 -1.44
N MET A 1071 7.80 -19.63 -2.33
CA MET A 1071 7.59 -18.30 -2.90
C MET A 1071 6.66 -18.32 -4.11
N THR A 1072 6.47 -19.49 -4.71
CA THR A 1072 5.46 -19.84 -5.72
C THR A 1072 5.64 -19.18 -7.08
N ALA A 1073 5.73 -17.85 -7.14
CA ALA A 1073 5.82 -17.13 -8.39
C ALA A 1073 7.21 -17.28 -9.02
N SER A 1074 7.25 -17.35 -10.36
CA SER A 1074 8.50 -17.49 -11.13
C SER A 1074 9.32 -16.20 -11.21
N SER A 1075 8.63 -15.07 -11.34
CA SER A 1075 9.20 -13.76 -11.65
C SER A 1075 8.26 -12.64 -11.19
N ALA A 1076 8.77 -11.41 -11.09
CA ALA A 1076 8.01 -10.28 -10.54
C ALA A 1076 6.78 -9.89 -11.39
N ASP A 1077 6.80 -10.16 -12.69
CA ASP A 1077 5.74 -9.84 -13.67
C ASP A 1077 4.50 -10.71 -13.55
N VAL A 1078 4.63 -11.94 -13.05
CA VAL A 1078 3.52 -12.88 -12.86
C VAL A 1078 2.97 -12.90 -11.43
N VAL A 1079 3.35 -11.95 -10.57
CA VAL A 1079 2.90 -11.88 -9.16
C VAL A 1079 1.58 -11.10 -9.04
N PRO A 1080 0.44 -11.75 -8.76
CA PRO A 1080 -0.89 -11.12 -8.91
C PRO A 1080 -1.15 -9.94 -7.98
N ARG A 1081 -0.53 -9.94 -6.80
CA ARG A 1081 -0.66 -8.91 -5.74
C ARG A 1081 0.55 -7.97 -5.68
N GLY A 1082 1.41 -8.03 -6.69
CA GLY A 1082 2.69 -7.31 -6.74
C GLY A 1082 3.72 -7.85 -5.74
N MET A 1083 4.99 -7.50 -5.98
CA MET A 1083 6.10 -7.95 -5.14
C MET A 1083 6.07 -7.41 -3.72
N SER A 1084 5.42 -6.27 -3.47
CA SER A 1084 5.23 -5.71 -2.12
C SER A 1084 4.42 -6.62 -1.20
N PHE A 1085 3.53 -7.45 -1.74
CA PHE A 1085 2.82 -8.47 -0.97
C PHE A 1085 3.75 -9.65 -0.61
N LEU A 1086 4.50 -10.15 -1.59
CA LEU A 1086 5.30 -11.37 -1.46
C LEU A 1086 6.56 -11.14 -0.60
N LEU A 1087 7.22 -9.98 -0.77
CA LEU A 1087 8.43 -9.60 -0.03
C LEU A 1087 8.13 -8.72 1.19
N ASN A 1088 6.85 -8.62 1.60
CA ASN A 1088 6.46 -7.85 2.77
C ASN A 1088 7.28 -8.28 4.00
N ARG A 1089 8.06 -7.34 4.55
CA ARG A 1089 8.97 -7.62 5.66
C ARG A 1089 8.27 -8.20 6.88
N ASN A 1090 7.11 -7.67 7.26
CA ASN A 1090 6.36 -8.11 8.44
C ASN A 1090 5.85 -9.55 8.25
N ARG A 1091 5.41 -9.90 7.04
CA ARG A 1091 4.99 -11.25 6.66
C ARG A 1091 6.17 -12.22 6.64
N LEU A 1092 7.32 -11.82 6.12
CA LEU A 1092 8.56 -12.60 6.16
C LEU A 1092 9.03 -12.83 7.60
N ASN A 1093 8.99 -11.79 8.44
CA ASN A 1093 9.27 -11.89 9.87
C ASN A 1093 8.38 -12.94 10.55
N VAL A 1094 7.06 -12.88 10.30
CA VAL A 1094 6.12 -13.87 10.82
C VAL A 1094 6.41 -15.26 10.30
N ALA A 1095 6.75 -15.43 9.02
CA ALA A 1095 6.99 -16.74 8.41
C ALA A 1095 8.29 -17.39 8.92
N ILE A 1096 9.39 -16.64 8.94
CA ILE A 1096 10.73 -17.12 9.34
C ILE A 1096 10.74 -17.44 10.84
N SER A 1097 10.10 -16.61 11.67
CA SER A 1097 10.03 -16.79 13.12
C SER A 1097 9.13 -17.95 13.59
N ARG A 1098 8.55 -18.73 12.66
CA ARG A 1098 7.90 -20.02 12.97
C ARG A 1098 8.90 -21.15 13.17
N ALA A 1099 10.12 -21.03 12.65
CA ALA A 1099 11.13 -22.05 12.79
C ALA A 1099 11.79 -22.02 14.17
N GLN A 1100 11.96 -23.20 14.75
CA GLN A 1100 12.77 -23.37 15.95
C GLN A 1100 14.25 -23.59 15.61
N TYR A 1101 14.56 -24.22 14.47
CA TYR A 1101 15.94 -24.57 14.07
C TYR A 1101 16.34 -24.09 12.69
N ALA A 1102 15.51 -24.30 11.67
CA ALA A 1102 15.86 -23.92 10.30
C ALA A 1102 14.65 -23.52 9.45
N VAL A 1103 14.91 -22.61 8.51
CA VAL A 1103 13.97 -22.17 7.48
C VAL A 1103 14.56 -22.45 6.10
N VAL A 1104 13.74 -23.01 5.20
CA VAL A 1104 14.10 -23.21 3.79
C VAL A 1104 13.15 -22.37 2.93
N ILE A 1105 13.67 -21.30 2.34
CA ILE A 1105 12.96 -20.48 1.37
C ILE A 1105 13.13 -21.12 -0.01
N VAL A 1106 12.03 -21.57 -0.61
CA VAL A 1106 11.99 -22.23 -1.91
C VAL A 1106 11.50 -21.22 -2.95
N ARG A 1107 12.28 -20.97 -4.00
CA ARG A 1107 11.97 -19.92 -4.99
C ARG A 1107 12.57 -20.16 -6.36
N SER A 1108 12.00 -19.54 -7.39
CA SER A 1108 12.70 -19.33 -8.66
C SER A 1108 13.89 -18.38 -8.53
N GLY A 1109 14.90 -18.58 -9.37
CA GLY A 1109 16.04 -17.66 -9.52
C GLY A 1109 15.58 -16.29 -10.01
N SER A 1110 14.72 -16.26 -11.03
CA SER A 1110 14.22 -15.05 -11.68
C SER A 1110 13.28 -14.21 -10.81
N LEU A 1111 12.76 -14.76 -9.70
CA LEU A 1111 11.89 -14.04 -8.78
C LEU A 1111 12.53 -12.76 -8.21
N THR A 1112 13.86 -12.77 -8.04
CA THR A 1112 14.61 -11.62 -7.51
C THR A 1112 15.35 -10.81 -8.59
N GLU A 1113 15.20 -11.17 -9.86
CA GLU A 1113 15.90 -10.56 -10.99
C GLU A 1113 15.09 -9.40 -11.58
N TYR A 1114 14.76 -8.42 -10.76
CA TYR A 1114 14.02 -7.22 -11.20
C TYR A 1114 14.45 -6.01 -10.38
N LEU A 1115 14.13 -4.82 -10.88
CA LEU A 1115 14.22 -3.60 -10.10
C LEU A 1115 12.81 -3.17 -9.63
N PRO A 1116 12.58 -3.01 -8.31
CA PRO A 1116 11.30 -2.51 -7.81
C PRO A 1116 10.97 -1.09 -8.33
N GLY A 1117 9.69 -0.77 -8.46
CA GLY A 1117 9.24 0.58 -8.86
C GLY A 1117 9.22 1.61 -7.73
N THR A 1118 9.38 1.20 -6.47
CA THR A 1118 9.30 2.08 -5.29
C THR A 1118 10.49 1.87 -4.33
N PRO A 1119 10.92 2.91 -3.58
CA PRO A 1119 12.02 2.80 -2.61
C PRO A 1119 11.78 1.75 -1.52
N ALA A 1120 10.55 1.67 -1.02
CA ALA A 1120 10.14 0.66 -0.05
C ALA A 1120 10.33 -0.74 -0.64
N GLY A 1121 9.89 -0.95 -1.89
CA GLY A 1121 10.09 -2.21 -2.60
C GLY A 1121 11.57 -2.59 -2.80
N LEU A 1122 12.46 -1.61 -3.02
CA LEU A 1122 13.90 -1.86 -3.08
C LEU A 1122 14.47 -2.29 -1.72
N THR A 1123 14.04 -1.63 -0.64
CA THR A 1123 14.46 -1.96 0.72
C THR A 1123 13.96 -3.34 1.16
N ASP A 1124 12.74 -3.71 0.75
CA ASP A 1124 12.17 -5.04 0.99
C ASP A 1124 12.91 -6.12 0.18
N LEU A 1125 13.18 -5.87 -1.10
CA LEU A 1125 13.97 -6.78 -1.93
C LEU A 1125 15.38 -6.98 -1.37
N GLY A 1126 16.05 -5.91 -0.96
CA GLY A 1126 17.41 -6.01 -0.43
C GLY A 1126 17.46 -6.70 0.92
N ALA A 1127 16.47 -6.50 1.79
CA ALA A 1127 16.33 -7.27 3.02
C ALA A 1127 16.06 -8.75 2.76
N PHE A 1128 15.22 -9.08 1.77
CA PHE A 1128 15.01 -10.47 1.35
C PHE A 1128 16.29 -11.11 0.78
N LEU A 1129 17.05 -10.39 -0.04
CA LEU A 1129 18.34 -10.84 -0.55
C LEU A 1129 19.36 -11.04 0.58
N ALA A 1130 19.41 -10.13 1.57
CA ALA A 1130 20.27 -10.28 2.73
C ALA A 1130 19.95 -11.54 3.56
N LEU A 1131 18.69 -11.98 3.58
CA LEU A 1131 18.27 -13.23 4.25
C LEU A 1131 18.65 -14.50 3.46
N THR A 1132 18.78 -14.40 2.14
CA THR A 1132 18.88 -15.55 1.22
C THR A 1132 20.27 -15.72 0.61
N GLN A 1133 21.19 -14.79 0.87
CA GLN A 1133 22.59 -14.92 0.47
C GLN A 1133 23.33 -15.88 1.42
N PRO A 1134 24.21 -16.75 0.89
CA PRO A 1134 25.06 -17.58 1.73
C PRO A 1134 25.96 -16.69 2.59
N THR A 1135 25.98 -16.96 3.90
CA THR A 1135 26.91 -16.34 4.86
C THR A 1135 28.28 -16.99 4.81
#